data_AF-A0A964QUD9-F1
#
_entry.id   AF-A0A964QUD9-F1
#
_cell.length_a   1.000
_cell.length_b   1.000
_cell.length_c   1.000
_cell.angle_alpha   90.00
_cell.angle_beta   90.00
_cell.angle_gamma   90.00
#
_symmetry.space_group_name_H-M   'P 1'
#
loop_
_entity.id
_entity.type
_entity.pdbx_description
1 polymer ?
#
loop_
_entity_poly.entity_id
_entity_poly.type
_entity_poly.pdbx_seq_one_letter_code
_entity_poly.pdbx_strand_id
1 'polypeptide(L)'
;MFNAFLKYERDFREWVEADFPDINPLSRDFLEHLREPKEGKRVLWPHQMEAVQRAIYSFELLHIKEALLNIVTGGGKTSIIGAVVAWLKYAHGVNKFLLLCPNTIVRDRLEDDFAEAKVFRTFGFFPAGAEHYTNELGLHVLERGAAPQGILDNGVVLGNIQQLYQTHITGQRNLAVIMNYVSELAVFNDEAHNTPAAEYDNVLYTLSKRCKFRLDTTATPDRADGQTPDAQMIYEFGIYDAQSQVPPIIKSVVVYQPKLSSVQLTYTNPETGERRTVDEMDEEFDKIEKGLSATQWVTDADPMHKQIAIALERLTEQERRSESLAGGSYQPILFVVAICIKDARAAHEMLKEKKESGGFGINSLLVTEESSDEERIMAGIIGKRGKALEESQRSLERKLGDLSKAKRLIEEGSKVRAVVSVLMLREGWDVPPVSAILLLRKFSSRVYGQQVVGRGLRLNQRGEDAQEFCAIVDHEKLDHQWLWDMVGAKVKTGIDQGDLFGIEDDLPPKRKPQLLVNEDKLIQVPEPLECEKEGIDLSDLDDLVVDLKDYEDWQAVLDSFEYGADVEISRVEIEGVEGKDLFKSDFTQIIDPPQHARPKSAENTLSKEELVDVLKNLVRDIASALLADEGIGSHELGYFYGVLMDHVRAKLLSGATAGSASSELLIHAIRHRHTLIGNFKQRQGLVNSIIKYRKESSNASK
;
A
#
# COMPACT_ATOMS: atom_id res chain seq x y z
N MET A 1 -1.98 -10.47 13.29
CA MET A 1 -0.80 -10.31 14.19
C MET A 1 -1.22 -10.35 15.67
N PHE A 2 -0.41 -10.89 16.60
CA PHE A 2 -0.70 -10.85 18.05
C PHE A 2 -0.13 -9.58 18.71
N ASN A 3 -0.86 -8.99 19.66
CA ASN A 3 -0.37 -7.83 20.42
C ASN A 3 0.65 -8.30 21.46
N ALA A 4 1.94 -8.22 21.10
CA ALA A 4 3.05 -8.67 21.95
C ALA A 4 3.16 -7.89 23.27
N PHE A 5 2.55 -6.69 23.34
CA PHE A 5 2.56 -5.85 24.52
C PHE A 5 1.54 -6.27 25.58
N LEU A 6 0.59 -7.13 25.24
CA LEU A 6 -0.47 -7.57 26.16
C LEU A 6 0.10 -8.17 27.47
N LYS A 7 1.26 -8.83 27.42
CA LYS A 7 1.95 -9.38 28.62
C LYS A 7 2.49 -8.31 29.57
N TYR A 8 2.68 -7.08 29.09
CA TYR A 8 3.16 -5.94 29.88
C TYR A 8 2.03 -4.98 30.28
N GLU A 9 0.77 -5.30 29.96
CA GLU A 9 -0.36 -4.37 30.16
C GLU A 9 -0.49 -3.94 31.62
N ARG A 10 -0.41 -4.87 32.58
CA ARG A 10 -0.51 -4.55 34.01
C ARG A 10 0.63 -3.63 34.46
N ASP A 11 1.87 -4.02 34.18
CA ASP A 11 3.06 -3.26 34.58
C ASP A 11 3.06 -1.86 33.93
N PHE A 12 2.58 -1.74 32.69
CA PHE A 12 2.37 -0.46 32.02
C PHE A 12 1.32 0.40 32.75
N ARG A 13 0.17 -0.16 33.15
CA ARG A 13 -0.86 0.60 33.88
C ARG A 13 -0.35 1.07 35.24
N GLU A 14 0.34 0.21 35.99
CA GLU A 14 0.99 0.56 37.25
C GLU A 14 2.04 1.67 37.06
N TRP A 15 2.82 1.61 35.97
CA TRP A 15 3.79 2.64 35.61
C TRP A 15 3.13 4.00 35.30
N VAL A 16 1.99 4.01 34.60
CA VAL A 16 1.22 5.24 34.35
C VAL A 16 0.64 5.81 35.65
N GLU A 17 0.11 4.96 36.53
CA GLU A 17 -0.45 5.36 37.83
C GLU A 17 0.60 5.89 38.80
N ALA A 18 1.82 5.34 38.75
CA ALA A 18 2.97 5.77 39.55
C ALA A 18 3.67 7.03 39.00
N ASP A 19 3.06 7.70 38.01
CA ASP A 19 3.57 8.92 37.37
C ASP A 19 4.94 8.74 36.68
N PHE A 20 5.05 7.65 35.92
CA PHE A 20 6.16 7.36 35.03
C PHE A 20 7.53 7.25 35.75
N PRO A 21 7.70 6.30 36.68
CA PRO A 21 9.01 6.04 37.31
C PRO A 21 10.03 5.53 36.28
N ASP A 22 11.31 5.65 36.64
CA ASP A 22 12.46 5.00 35.96
C ASP A 22 12.70 5.29 34.47
N ILE A 23 12.09 6.36 33.93
CA ILE A 23 12.36 6.89 32.60
C ILE A 23 13.29 8.11 32.63
N ASN A 24 13.77 8.51 31.45
CA ASN A 24 14.53 9.74 31.26
C ASN A 24 13.75 10.95 31.83
N PRO A 25 14.38 11.80 32.67
CA PRO A 25 13.71 12.97 33.25
C PRO A 25 13.07 13.90 32.21
N LEU A 26 13.69 14.05 31.03
CA LEU A 26 13.12 14.85 29.93
C LEU A 26 11.90 14.16 29.30
N SER A 27 11.85 12.83 29.28
CA SER A 27 10.67 12.08 28.82
C SER A 27 9.51 12.23 29.79
N ARG A 28 9.78 12.27 31.10
CA ARG A 28 8.75 12.54 32.12
C ARG A 28 8.20 13.96 31.97
N ASP A 29 9.07 14.96 31.90
CA ASP A 29 8.71 16.37 31.67
C ASP A 29 7.89 16.54 30.37
N PHE A 30 8.25 15.82 29.31
CA PHE A 30 7.46 15.80 28.07
C PHE A 30 6.04 15.25 28.27
N LEU A 31 5.91 14.12 28.98
CA LEU A 31 4.61 13.50 29.26
C LEU A 31 3.74 14.38 30.17
N GLU A 32 4.32 15.04 31.17
CA GLU A 32 3.66 16.03 32.01
C GLU A 32 3.13 17.19 31.16
N HIS A 33 3.99 17.77 30.31
CA HIS A 33 3.61 18.84 29.39
C HIS A 33 2.49 18.43 28.43
N LEU A 34 2.46 17.18 27.94
CA LEU A 34 1.38 16.74 27.04
C LEU A 34 0.02 16.64 27.74
N ARG A 35 -0.02 16.42 29.05
CA ARG A 35 -1.27 16.35 29.83
C ARG A 35 -1.91 17.73 30.04
N GLU A 36 -1.11 18.79 30.02
CA GLU A 36 -1.58 20.16 30.29
C GLU A 36 -2.32 20.78 29.08
N PRO A 37 -3.57 21.24 29.25
CA PRO A 37 -4.26 22.01 28.23
C PRO A 37 -3.54 23.35 27.99
N LYS A 38 -3.25 23.67 26.73
CA LYS A 38 -2.57 24.92 26.35
C LYS A 38 -3.50 25.83 25.57
N GLU A 39 -3.42 27.12 25.83
CA GLU A 39 -4.26 28.11 25.15
C GLU A 39 -4.00 28.10 23.63
N GLY A 40 -5.08 27.97 22.84
CA GLY A 40 -5.02 27.95 21.39
C GLY A 40 -4.36 26.70 20.78
N LYS A 41 -4.05 25.66 21.57
CA LYS A 41 -3.50 24.39 21.09
C LYS A 41 -4.52 23.26 21.19
N ARG A 42 -4.36 22.24 20.35
CA ARG A 42 -5.13 21.00 20.46
C ARG A 42 -4.50 20.07 21.49
N VAL A 43 -5.35 19.37 22.23
CA VAL A 43 -4.95 18.31 23.16
C VAL A 43 -5.05 16.96 22.43
N LEU A 44 -4.11 16.05 22.72
CA LEU A 44 -4.18 14.68 22.22
C LEU A 44 -5.40 13.96 22.80
N TRP A 45 -6.05 13.13 22.00
CA TRP A 45 -7.10 12.24 22.51
C TRP A 45 -6.53 11.18 23.45
N PRO A 46 -7.33 10.60 24.35
CA PRO A 46 -6.86 9.60 25.32
C PRO A 46 -6.09 8.43 24.68
N HIS A 47 -6.58 7.87 23.58
CA HIS A 47 -5.88 6.79 22.86
C HIS A 47 -4.60 7.25 22.17
N GLN A 48 -4.51 8.53 21.77
CA GLN A 48 -3.28 9.09 21.21
C GLN A 48 -2.23 9.30 22.29
N MET A 49 -2.66 9.78 23.46
CA MET A 49 -1.79 9.89 24.64
C MET A 49 -1.30 8.51 25.06
N GLU A 50 -2.18 7.51 25.14
CA GLU A 50 -1.79 6.13 25.47
C GLU A 50 -0.82 5.55 24.44
N ALA A 51 -1.04 5.80 23.14
CA ALA A 51 -0.10 5.38 22.10
C ALA A 51 1.30 5.99 22.27
N VAL A 52 1.39 7.27 22.64
CA VAL A 52 2.67 7.93 22.94
C VAL A 52 3.30 7.34 24.20
N GLN A 53 2.54 7.15 25.28
CA GLN A 53 3.02 6.53 26.51
C GLN A 53 3.56 5.11 26.27
N ARG A 54 2.85 4.29 25.50
CA ARG A 54 3.29 2.95 25.12
C ARG A 54 4.55 2.99 24.27
N ALA A 55 4.70 3.94 23.35
CA ALA A 55 5.93 4.09 22.57
C ALA A 55 7.14 4.42 23.47
N ILE A 56 6.96 5.34 24.44
CA ILE A 56 8.01 5.70 25.41
C ILE A 56 8.35 4.51 26.30
N TYR A 57 7.34 3.85 26.88
CA TYR A 57 7.53 2.66 27.72
C TYR A 57 8.26 1.54 26.97
N SER A 58 7.83 1.27 25.74
CA SER A 58 8.43 0.23 24.88
C SER A 58 9.89 0.53 24.58
N PHE A 59 10.23 1.78 24.30
CA PHE A 59 11.58 2.17 23.95
C PHE A 59 12.52 2.23 25.16
N GLU A 60 12.12 2.93 26.23
CA GLU A 60 13.01 3.21 27.36
C GLU A 60 13.11 2.05 28.34
N LEU A 61 12.00 1.35 28.62
CA LEU A 61 11.95 0.29 29.64
C LEU A 61 12.03 -1.11 29.03
N LEU A 62 11.35 -1.36 27.91
CA LEU A 62 11.36 -2.68 27.26
C LEU A 62 12.46 -2.84 26.19
N HIS A 63 13.13 -1.75 25.82
CA HIS A 63 14.15 -1.71 24.76
C HIS A 63 13.67 -2.21 23.38
N ILE A 64 12.37 -2.11 23.12
CA ILE A 64 11.76 -2.39 21.82
C ILE A 64 12.05 -1.20 20.90
N LYS A 65 12.80 -1.43 19.83
CA LYS A 65 13.20 -0.39 18.87
C LYS A 65 12.28 -0.28 17.65
N GLU A 66 11.49 -1.32 17.39
CA GLU A 66 10.63 -1.45 16.21
C GLU A 66 9.20 -1.70 16.70
N ALA A 67 8.42 -0.63 16.78
CA ALA A 67 7.08 -0.65 17.34
C ALA A 67 6.02 -0.46 16.26
N LEU A 68 4.92 -1.20 16.35
CA LEU A 68 3.74 -1.07 15.49
C LEU A 68 2.53 -0.61 16.31
N LEU A 69 1.87 0.43 15.83
CA LEU A 69 0.59 0.91 16.35
C LEU A 69 -0.52 0.61 15.34
N ASN A 70 -1.46 -0.25 15.74
CA ASN A 70 -2.68 -0.49 14.97
C ASN A 70 -3.75 0.52 15.37
N ILE A 71 -3.83 1.64 14.65
CA ILE A 71 -4.77 2.74 14.91
C ILE A 71 -5.74 2.89 13.74
N VAL A 72 -7.03 2.83 14.06
CA VAL A 72 -8.12 3.01 13.09
C VAL A 72 -7.96 4.25 12.22
N THR A 73 -8.43 4.17 10.97
CA THR A 73 -8.51 5.33 10.07
C THR A 73 -9.33 6.46 10.70
N GLY A 74 -8.73 7.65 10.76
CA GLY A 74 -9.33 8.80 11.46
C GLY A 74 -8.96 8.92 12.95
N GLY A 75 -8.29 7.92 13.54
CA GLY A 75 -7.81 7.96 14.94
C GLY A 75 -6.64 8.93 15.19
N GLY A 76 -6.13 9.60 14.15
CA GLY A 76 -5.07 10.60 14.24
C GLY A 76 -3.66 10.00 14.39
N LYS A 77 -3.31 9.06 13.51
CA LYS A 77 -1.96 8.50 13.36
C LYS A 77 -0.89 9.60 13.22
N THR A 78 -1.13 10.60 12.36
CA THR A 78 -0.20 11.72 12.15
C THR A 78 0.15 12.47 13.44
N SER A 79 -0.83 12.74 14.32
CA SER A 79 -0.56 13.44 15.59
C SER A 79 0.26 12.59 16.56
N ILE A 80 0.09 11.27 16.54
CA ILE A 80 0.93 10.34 17.34
C ILE A 80 2.37 10.37 16.81
N ILE A 81 2.55 10.26 15.48
CA ILE A 81 3.87 10.39 14.84
C ILE A 81 4.52 11.72 15.24
N GLY A 82 3.81 12.84 15.12
CA GLY A 82 4.32 14.16 15.50
C GLY A 82 4.72 14.26 16.98
N ALA A 83 3.94 13.67 17.89
CA ALA A 83 4.27 13.64 19.32
C ALA A 83 5.52 12.80 19.60
N VAL A 84 5.66 11.63 18.98
CA VAL A 84 6.85 10.76 19.14
C VAL A 84 8.09 11.41 18.52
N VAL A 85 7.97 12.09 17.38
CA VAL A 85 9.07 12.90 16.80
C VAL A 85 9.52 13.99 17.77
N ALA A 86 8.57 14.73 18.35
CA ALA A 86 8.88 15.79 19.32
C ALA A 86 9.56 15.24 20.59
N TRP A 87 9.08 14.10 21.10
CA TRP A 87 9.70 13.41 22.24
C TRP A 87 11.13 12.98 21.93
N LEU A 88 11.37 12.28 20.82
CA LEU A 88 12.73 11.83 20.44
C LEU A 88 13.68 13.00 20.24
N LYS A 89 13.19 14.12 19.69
CA LYS A 89 13.95 15.36 19.55
C LYS A 89 14.31 15.94 20.92
N TYR A 90 13.34 16.05 21.81
CA TYR A 90 13.49 16.68 23.12
C TYR A 90 14.31 15.85 24.10
N ALA A 91 13.92 14.58 24.32
CA ALA A 91 14.49 13.73 25.35
C ALA A 91 15.72 12.93 24.90
N HIS A 92 15.82 12.61 23.60
CA HIS A 92 16.88 11.73 23.07
C HIS A 92 17.81 12.38 22.05
N GLY A 93 17.64 13.69 21.79
CA GLY A 93 18.51 14.48 20.90
C GLY A 93 18.51 14.03 19.44
N VAL A 94 17.47 13.33 18.98
CA VAL A 94 17.37 12.89 17.58
C VAL A 94 17.07 14.09 16.69
N ASN A 95 17.88 14.28 15.64
CA ASN A 95 17.78 15.47 14.79
C ASN A 95 17.20 15.18 13.40
N LYS A 96 17.06 13.91 13.02
CA LYS A 96 16.65 13.47 11.69
C LYS A 96 15.53 12.44 11.76
N PHE A 97 14.44 12.73 11.08
CA PHE A 97 13.22 11.93 11.09
C PHE A 97 12.80 11.63 9.66
N LEU A 98 12.72 10.34 9.32
CA LEU A 98 12.32 9.88 7.99
C LEU A 98 10.90 9.34 8.05
N LEU A 99 9.97 10.02 7.38
CA LEU A 99 8.58 9.60 7.21
C LEU A 99 8.42 8.93 5.85
N LEU A 100 8.02 7.67 5.88
CA LEU A 100 7.80 6.83 4.73
C LEU A 100 6.30 6.58 4.55
N CYS A 101 5.83 6.70 3.32
CA CYS A 101 4.43 6.47 2.94
C CYS A 101 4.35 5.68 1.63
N PRO A 102 3.30 4.88 1.38
CA PRO A 102 3.27 3.94 0.25
C PRO A 102 2.94 4.57 -1.11
N ASN A 103 2.23 5.69 -1.12
CA ASN A 103 1.73 6.33 -2.33
C ASN A 103 1.75 7.86 -2.24
N THR A 104 1.56 8.52 -3.39
CA THR A 104 1.64 9.99 -3.49
C THR A 104 0.48 10.70 -2.79
N ILE A 105 -0.69 10.07 -2.65
CA ILE A 105 -1.85 10.71 -1.99
C ILE A 105 -1.62 10.79 -0.48
N VAL A 106 -1.13 9.72 0.14
CA VAL A 106 -0.73 9.71 1.56
C VAL A 106 0.40 10.72 1.79
N ARG A 107 1.37 10.76 0.88
CA ARG A 107 2.47 11.73 0.93
C ARG A 107 1.96 13.17 0.92
N ASP A 108 1.13 13.54 -0.05
CA ASP A 108 0.62 14.92 -0.17
C ASP A 108 -0.20 15.32 1.08
N ARG A 109 -0.92 14.38 1.72
CA ARG A 109 -1.58 14.61 3.02
C ARG A 109 -0.56 14.85 4.15
N LEU A 110 0.45 14.01 4.26
CA LEU A 110 1.50 14.16 5.27
C LEU A 110 2.32 15.45 5.04
N GLU A 111 2.51 15.85 3.80
CA GLU A 111 3.13 17.12 3.44
C GLU A 111 2.31 18.28 4.02
N ASP A 112 1.00 18.31 3.79
CA ASP A 112 0.10 19.33 4.34
C ASP A 112 0.12 19.36 5.90
N ASP A 113 0.26 18.20 6.54
CA ASP A 113 0.28 18.07 8.00
C ASP A 113 1.61 18.55 8.63
N PHE A 114 2.74 18.34 7.95
CA PHE A 114 4.08 18.65 8.45
C PHE A 114 4.67 19.96 7.89
N ALA A 115 4.10 20.50 6.81
CA ALA A 115 4.52 21.77 6.23
C ALA A 115 4.55 22.88 7.28
N GLU A 116 5.61 23.70 7.26
CA GLU A 116 5.81 24.82 8.19
C GLU A 116 5.76 24.40 9.68
N ALA A 117 6.04 23.12 9.96
CA ALA A 117 5.92 22.49 11.28
C ALA A 117 4.49 22.55 11.85
N LYS A 118 3.46 22.52 10.99
CA LYS A 118 2.04 22.71 11.35
C LYS A 118 1.58 21.77 12.45
N VAL A 119 1.85 20.47 12.37
CA VAL A 119 1.47 19.49 13.42
C VAL A 119 2.06 19.87 14.78
N PHE A 120 3.36 20.20 14.85
CA PHE A 120 4.04 20.57 16.09
C PHE A 120 3.47 21.87 16.67
N ARG A 121 3.19 22.86 15.82
CA ARG A 121 2.60 24.14 16.22
C ARG A 121 1.16 24.00 16.69
N THR A 122 0.39 23.09 16.09
CA THR A 122 -1.03 22.87 16.39
C THR A 122 -1.22 22.28 17.78
N PHE A 123 -0.37 21.33 18.17
CA PHE A 123 -0.48 20.65 19.46
C PHE A 123 0.44 21.26 20.53
N GLY A 124 1.46 22.03 20.15
CA GLY A 124 2.42 22.61 21.09
C GLY A 124 3.16 21.52 21.86
N PHE A 125 3.81 20.60 21.14
CA PHE A 125 4.42 19.42 21.75
C PHE A 125 5.66 19.71 22.61
N PHE A 126 6.34 20.83 22.41
CA PHE A 126 7.56 21.15 23.15
C PHE A 126 7.28 21.87 24.47
N PRO A 127 7.88 21.43 25.60
CA PRO A 127 7.83 22.14 26.88
C PRO A 127 8.45 23.54 26.83
N ALA A 128 8.25 24.30 27.91
CA ALA A 128 8.77 25.66 28.04
C ALA A 128 10.31 25.69 27.93
N GLY A 129 10.85 26.56 27.08
CA GLY A 129 12.28 26.66 26.78
C GLY A 129 12.74 25.77 25.61
N ALA A 130 11.93 24.79 25.20
CA ALA A 130 12.22 23.87 24.09
C ALA A 130 11.48 24.23 22.78
N GLU A 131 10.74 25.35 22.74
CA GLU A 131 9.88 25.72 21.62
C GLU A 131 10.66 25.94 20.32
N HIS A 132 11.93 26.33 20.44
CA HIS A 132 12.86 26.55 19.33
C HIS A 132 13.05 25.31 18.46
N TYR A 133 12.92 24.09 19.02
CA TYR A 133 13.00 22.85 18.25
C TYR A 133 11.94 22.75 17.15
N THR A 134 10.80 23.42 17.29
CA THR A 134 9.79 23.51 16.23
C THR A 134 10.37 24.08 14.93
N ASN A 135 11.33 25.01 15.03
CA ASN A 135 11.94 25.65 13.87
C ASN A 135 13.04 24.79 13.23
N GLU A 136 13.55 23.79 13.95
CA GLU A 136 14.53 22.82 13.43
C GLU A 136 13.86 21.64 12.72
N LEU A 137 12.55 21.44 12.95
CA LEU A 137 11.74 20.39 12.32
C LEU A 137 11.11 20.85 11.00
N GLY A 138 11.90 21.54 10.17
CA GLY A 138 11.54 21.84 8.78
C GLY A 138 11.28 20.55 7.99
N LEU A 139 10.42 20.65 6.96
CA LEU A 139 10.03 19.54 6.11
C LEU A 139 10.79 19.58 4.78
N HIS A 140 11.40 18.47 4.40
CA HIS A 140 11.87 18.20 3.05
C HIS A 140 11.09 17.04 2.43
N VAL A 141 10.47 17.28 1.27
CA VAL A 141 9.78 16.24 0.51
C VAL A 141 10.73 15.66 -0.53
N LEU A 142 10.90 14.34 -0.53
CA LEU A 142 11.59 13.63 -1.58
C LEU A 142 10.70 13.65 -2.83
N GLU A 143 11.19 14.25 -3.91
CA GLU A 143 10.50 14.31 -5.21
C GLU A 143 11.49 14.36 -6.38
N ARG A 144 10.98 14.16 -7.61
CA ARG A 144 11.83 14.17 -8.80
C ARG A 144 12.40 15.57 -9.01
N GLY A 145 13.73 15.69 -8.95
CA GLY A 145 14.44 16.96 -9.12
C GLY A 145 14.79 17.68 -7.82
N ALA A 146 14.28 17.22 -6.67
CA ALA A 146 14.71 17.73 -5.36
C ALA A 146 16.19 17.40 -5.11
N ALA A 147 16.96 18.40 -4.68
CA ALA A 147 18.36 18.21 -4.35
C ALA A 147 18.47 17.40 -3.04
N PRO A 148 19.31 16.34 -2.98
CA PRO A 148 19.51 15.56 -1.75
C PRO A 148 20.03 16.37 -0.57
N GLN A 149 20.58 17.57 -0.83
CA GLN A 149 20.98 18.52 0.21
C GLN A 149 19.84 18.88 1.15
N GLY A 150 18.58 18.92 0.66
CA GLY A 150 17.42 19.21 1.50
C GLY A 150 17.19 18.21 2.64
N ILE A 151 17.69 16.97 2.50
CA ILE A 151 17.70 15.93 3.55
C ILE A 151 18.54 16.39 4.75
N LEU A 152 19.66 17.07 4.48
CA LEU A 152 20.57 17.55 5.52
C LEU A 152 20.10 18.86 6.14
N ASP A 153 19.45 19.71 5.36
CA ASP A 153 19.03 21.04 5.82
C ASP A 153 17.77 21.01 6.70
N ASN A 154 16.95 19.95 6.59
CA ASN A 154 15.65 19.84 7.27
C ASN A 154 15.62 18.70 8.29
N GLY A 155 14.92 18.88 9.42
CA GLY A 155 14.79 17.85 10.46
C GLY A 155 13.89 16.69 10.05
N VAL A 156 12.82 16.96 9.30
CA VAL A 156 11.84 15.97 8.85
C VAL A 156 11.97 15.77 7.34
N VAL A 157 12.10 14.51 6.92
CA VAL A 157 12.19 14.09 5.52
C VAL A 157 11.01 13.19 5.21
N LEU A 158 10.20 13.56 4.23
CA LEU A 158 9.00 12.82 3.82
C LEU A 158 9.19 12.27 2.41
N GLY A 159 8.93 11.00 2.20
CA GLY A 159 8.99 10.43 0.86
C GLY A 159 8.31 9.09 0.73
N ASN A 160 8.11 8.68 -0.52
CA ASN A 160 7.74 7.31 -0.80
C ASN A 160 8.98 6.43 -0.72
N ILE A 161 8.84 5.21 -0.20
CA ILE A 161 9.97 4.30 -0.02
C ILE A 161 10.68 3.99 -1.35
N GLN A 162 9.98 3.98 -2.49
CA GLN A 162 10.67 3.74 -3.78
C GLN A 162 11.65 4.87 -4.15
N GLN A 163 11.62 6.02 -3.46
CA GLN A 163 12.60 7.09 -3.63
C GLN A 163 13.91 6.84 -2.87
N LEU A 164 13.99 5.73 -2.14
CA LEU A 164 15.18 5.22 -1.46
C LEU A 164 15.67 3.88 -2.05
N TYR A 165 14.97 3.36 -3.07
CA TYR A 165 15.32 2.13 -3.75
C TYR A 165 16.67 2.23 -4.47
N GLN A 166 17.47 1.18 -4.35
CA GLN A 166 18.81 1.12 -4.91
C GLN A 166 18.79 0.79 -6.41
N THR A 167 17.65 0.33 -6.94
CA THR A 167 17.45 0.08 -8.38
C THR A 167 17.55 1.34 -9.24
N HIS A 168 17.43 2.54 -8.66
CA HIS A 168 17.51 3.80 -9.40
C HIS A 168 18.52 4.78 -8.78
N ILE A 169 19.20 5.55 -9.64
CA ILE A 169 20.30 6.47 -9.27
C ILE A 169 19.87 7.48 -8.20
N THR A 170 18.65 8.03 -8.31
CA THR A 170 18.13 8.99 -7.33
C THR A 170 17.98 8.36 -5.95
N GLY A 171 17.48 7.12 -5.87
CA GLY A 171 17.31 6.43 -4.59
C GLY A 171 18.64 6.03 -3.96
N GLN A 172 19.60 5.56 -4.77
CA GLN A 172 20.99 5.35 -4.32
C GLN A 172 21.60 6.62 -3.72
N ARG A 173 21.40 7.78 -4.37
CA ARG A 173 21.92 9.07 -3.90
C ARG A 173 21.27 9.50 -2.59
N ASN A 174 19.95 9.42 -2.48
CA ASN A 174 19.22 9.79 -1.26
C ASN A 174 19.63 8.91 -0.09
N LEU A 175 19.67 7.59 -0.30
CA LEU A 175 20.07 6.63 0.72
C LEU A 175 21.55 6.84 1.13
N ALA A 176 22.45 7.06 0.17
CA ALA A 176 23.85 7.35 0.46
C ALA A 176 24.03 8.62 1.30
N VAL A 177 23.26 9.68 1.02
CA VAL A 177 23.30 10.91 1.81
C VAL A 177 22.91 10.65 3.26
N ILE A 178 21.82 9.90 3.47
CA ILE A 178 21.37 9.51 4.81
C ILE A 178 22.47 8.68 5.49
N MET A 179 22.95 7.61 4.86
CA MET A 179 23.88 6.67 5.50
C MET A 179 25.27 7.25 5.79
N ASN A 180 25.73 8.21 4.98
CA ASN A 180 27.06 8.80 5.10
C ASN A 180 27.10 10.04 6.00
N TYR A 181 26.04 10.85 6.03
CA TYR A 181 26.05 12.16 6.70
C TYR A 181 25.09 12.25 7.89
N VAL A 182 24.13 11.32 8.04
CA VAL A 182 23.23 11.28 9.19
C VAL A 182 23.77 10.27 10.21
N SER A 183 24.08 10.76 11.42
CA SER A 183 24.65 9.94 12.51
C SER A 183 23.61 9.02 13.15
N GLU A 184 22.46 9.60 13.52
CA GLU A 184 21.31 8.92 14.11
C GLU A 184 20.03 9.43 13.43
N LEU A 185 19.09 8.52 13.17
CA LEU A 185 17.76 8.87 12.65
C LEU A 185 16.66 8.04 13.30
N ALA A 186 15.42 8.51 13.22
CA ALA A 186 14.23 7.73 13.53
C ALA A 186 13.35 7.58 12.29
N VAL A 187 12.79 6.39 12.10
CA VAL A 187 11.99 6.04 10.91
C VAL A 187 10.52 5.91 11.32
N PHE A 188 9.63 6.46 10.50
CA PHE A 188 8.19 6.39 10.70
C PHE A 188 7.54 5.87 9.43
N ASN A 189 6.90 4.70 9.49
CA ASN A 189 6.13 4.17 8.37
C ASN A 189 4.64 4.44 8.60
N ASP A 190 4.01 5.25 7.75
CA ASP A 190 2.56 5.38 7.71
C ASP A 190 1.97 4.41 6.68
N GLU A 191 0.88 3.73 7.03
CA GLU A 191 0.26 2.66 6.25
C GLU A 191 1.21 1.48 5.95
N ALA A 192 1.92 1.00 6.98
CA ALA A 192 2.98 -0.03 6.92
C ALA A 192 2.54 -1.42 6.39
N HIS A 193 1.26 -1.65 6.12
CA HIS A 193 0.72 -2.91 5.60
C HIS A 193 0.96 -3.12 4.10
N ASN A 194 1.42 -2.08 3.39
CA ASN A 194 1.54 -2.08 1.93
C ASN A 194 2.79 -2.70 1.37
N THR A 195 3.69 -3.25 2.19
CA THR A 195 5.04 -3.46 1.69
C THR A 195 5.51 -4.91 1.49
N PRO A 196 5.37 -5.46 0.28
CA PRO A 196 5.81 -6.81 -0.08
C PRO A 196 7.11 -6.91 -0.88
N ALA A 197 7.84 -5.82 -1.12
CA ALA A 197 9.02 -5.86 -1.97
C ALA A 197 10.29 -6.20 -1.19
N ALA A 198 11.08 -7.18 -1.66
CA ALA A 198 12.40 -7.49 -1.10
C ALA A 198 13.33 -6.25 -1.07
N GLU A 199 13.15 -5.32 -2.02
CA GLU A 199 13.88 -4.06 -2.03
C GLU A 199 13.50 -3.13 -0.85
N TYR A 200 12.25 -3.18 -0.38
CA TYR A 200 11.86 -2.43 0.81
C TYR A 200 12.53 -2.97 2.06
N ASP A 201 12.52 -4.28 2.25
CA ASP A 201 13.16 -4.92 3.41
C ASP A 201 14.66 -4.60 3.41
N ASN A 202 15.29 -4.57 2.23
CA ASN A 202 16.69 -4.15 2.08
C ASN A 202 16.92 -2.68 2.47
N VAL A 203 16.00 -1.77 2.10
CA VAL A 203 16.08 -0.35 2.50
C VAL A 203 15.90 -0.21 4.01
N LEU A 204 14.89 -0.85 4.60
CA LEU A 204 14.69 -0.82 6.06
C LEU A 204 15.86 -1.44 6.81
N TYR A 205 16.41 -2.57 6.34
CA TYR A 205 17.61 -3.18 6.90
C TYR A 205 18.85 -2.27 6.77
N THR A 206 18.95 -1.51 5.69
CA THR A 206 20.04 -0.53 5.55
C THR A 206 19.88 0.61 6.54
N LEU A 207 18.66 1.14 6.67
CA LEU A 207 18.33 2.23 7.59
C LEU A 207 18.44 1.79 9.06
N SER A 208 18.14 0.53 9.39
CA SER A 208 18.19 0.02 10.77
C SER A 208 19.57 0.15 11.41
N LYS A 209 20.64 0.13 10.62
CA LYS A 209 22.03 0.36 11.07
C LYS A 209 22.26 1.74 11.68
N ARG A 210 21.42 2.73 11.37
CA ARG A 210 21.46 4.12 11.90
C ARG A 210 20.18 4.49 12.65
N CYS A 211 19.19 3.59 12.67
CA CYS A 211 17.88 3.85 13.24
C CYS A 211 17.92 3.69 14.76
N LYS A 212 17.58 4.76 15.47
CA LYS A 212 17.43 4.74 16.93
C LYS A 212 16.10 4.13 17.34
N PHE A 213 15.04 4.48 16.62
CA PHE A 213 13.68 4.02 16.84
C PHE A 213 12.88 4.03 15.53
N ARG A 214 12.14 2.95 15.27
CA ARG A 214 11.18 2.83 14.18
C ARG A 214 9.77 2.73 14.75
N LEU A 215 8.87 3.59 14.28
CA LEU A 215 7.45 3.53 14.60
C LEU A 215 6.63 3.32 13.33
N ASP A 216 5.97 2.18 13.27
CA ASP A 216 5.07 1.82 12.19
C ASP A 216 3.63 2.07 12.64
N THR A 217 2.82 2.63 11.75
CA THR A 217 1.40 2.89 12.01
C THR A 217 0.55 2.35 10.87
N THR A 218 -0.57 1.72 11.21
CA THR A 218 -1.50 1.14 10.24
C THR A 218 -2.89 1.05 10.84
N ALA A 219 -3.94 1.02 10.01
CA ALA A 219 -5.29 0.63 10.45
C ALA A 219 -5.58 -0.86 10.24
N THR A 220 -4.73 -1.53 9.46
CA THR A 220 -4.89 -2.92 9.03
C THR A 220 -3.53 -3.59 9.20
N PRO A 221 -3.29 -4.34 10.29
CA PRO A 221 -1.95 -4.83 10.61
C PRO A 221 -1.53 -6.02 9.73
N ASP A 222 -2.47 -6.78 9.20
CA ASP A 222 -2.16 -7.86 8.27
C ASP A 222 -1.88 -7.27 6.87
N ARG A 223 -0.83 -7.76 6.21
CA ARG A 223 -0.44 -7.34 4.86
C ARG A 223 -1.32 -8.02 3.83
N ALA A 224 -1.36 -7.47 2.62
CA ALA A 224 -2.14 -8.02 1.50
C ALA A 224 -1.70 -9.45 1.08
N ASP A 225 -0.47 -9.83 1.40
CA ASP A 225 0.11 -11.17 1.18
C ASP A 225 -0.18 -12.15 2.35
N GLY A 226 -0.92 -11.71 3.38
CA GLY A 226 -1.22 -12.49 4.58
C GLY A 226 -0.08 -12.55 5.60
N GLN A 227 1.04 -11.87 5.36
CA GLN A 227 2.13 -11.75 6.33
C GLN A 227 1.89 -10.59 7.31
N THR A 228 2.70 -10.54 8.35
CA THR A 228 2.66 -9.48 9.37
C THR A 228 3.91 -8.60 9.24
N PRO A 229 3.82 -7.27 9.47
CA PRO A 229 5.00 -6.43 9.62
C PRO A 229 6.01 -7.02 10.62
N ASP A 230 7.28 -6.72 10.44
CA ASP A 230 8.38 -7.15 11.31
C ASP A 230 8.42 -6.38 12.65
N ALA A 231 7.78 -5.22 12.73
CA ALA A 231 7.64 -4.47 13.98
C ALA A 231 6.68 -5.14 14.97
N GLN A 232 6.99 -5.02 16.27
CA GLN A 232 6.17 -5.57 17.34
C GLN A 232 4.94 -4.70 17.59
N MET A 233 3.74 -5.27 17.50
CA MET A 233 2.52 -4.53 17.86
C MET A 233 2.50 -4.22 19.34
N ILE A 234 2.52 -2.92 19.67
CA ILE A 234 2.51 -2.43 21.05
C ILE A 234 1.15 -1.85 21.48
N TYR A 235 0.30 -1.49 20.52
CA TYR A 235 -1.01 -0.95 20.80
C TYR A 235 -1.98 -1.21 19.66
N GLU A 236 -3.22 -1.52 20.03
CA GLU A 236 -4.35 -1.63 19.11
C GLU A 236 -5.48 -0.72 19.59
N PHE A 237 -5.94 0.14 18.69
CA PHE A 237 -7.12 0.98 18.84
C PHE A 237 -7.98 0.85 17.59
N GLY A 238 -8.92 -0.10 17.65
CA GLY A 238 -9.72 -0.54 16.51
C GLY A 238 -10.97 0.31 16.25
N ILE A 239 -11.76 -0.12 15.26
CA ILE A 239 -13.05 0.51 14.91
C ILE A 239 -14.02 0.45 16.09
N TYR A 240 -14.07 -0.68 16.80
CA TYR A 240 -14.95 -0.84 17.95
C TYR A 240 -14.63 0.17 19.05
N ASP A 241 -13.36 0.28 19.43
CA ASP A 241 -12.92 1.19 20.49
C ASP A 241 -13.27 2.63 20.14
N ALA A 242 -12.96 3.05 18.91
CA ALA A 242 -13.24 4.39 18.41
C ALA A 242 -14.74 4.75 18.36
N GLN A 243 -15.62 3.78 18.10
CA GLN A 243 -17.08 3.97 18.13
C GLN A 243 -17.66 3.93 19.55
N SER A 244 -16.96 3.31 20.49
CA SER A 244 -17.41 3.18 21.89
C SER A 244 -17.04 4.39 22.78
N GLN A 245 -16.12 5.24 22.31
CA GLN A 245 -15.74 6.47 22.99
C GLN A 245 -16.91 7.46 23.05
N VAL A 246 -16.90 8.32 24.07
CA VAL A 246 -17.89 9.39 24.25
C VAL A 246 -17.16 10.72 24.41
N PRO A 247 -17.23 11.63 23.42
CA PRO A 247 -17.86 11.46 22.10
C PRO A 247 -17.18 10.39 21.22
N PRO A 248 -17.89 9.83 20.23
CA PRO A 248 -17.28 8.90 19.28
C PRO A 248 -16.16 9.59 18.52
N ILE A 249 -15.17 8.81 18.08
CA ILE A 249 -14.03 9.32 17.30
C ILE A 249 -14.28 9.14 15.80
N ILE A 250 -15.08 8.13 15.44
CA ILE A 250 -15.45 7.79 14.08
C ILE A 250 -16.96 7.58 13.95
N LYS A 251 -17.46 7.69 12.72
CA LYS A 251 -18.84 7.40 12.33
C LYS A 251 -19.17 5.93 12.60
N SER A 252 -20.45 5.69 12.90
CA SER A 252 -21.03 4.35 12.84
C SER A 252 -21.29 3.93 11.39
N VAL A 253 -21.68 2.68 11.16
CA VAL A 253 -21.99 2.16 9.81
C VAL A 253 -23.41 1.62 9.77
N VAL A 254 -24.15 1.97 8.72
CA VAL A 254 -25.47 1.40 8.41
C VAL A 254 -25.43 0.88 6.99
N VAL A 255 -25.75 -0.40 6.81
CA VAL A 255 -25.73 -1.09 5.53
C VAL A 255 -27.16 -1.29 5.05
N TYR A 256 -27.42 -0.94 3.79
CA TYR A 256 -28.71 -1.09 3.12
C TYR A 256 -28.55 -2.08 1.98
N GLN A 257 -29.17 -3.25 2.14
CA GLN A 257 -29.14 -4.32 1.16
C GLN A 257 -30.40 -4.25 0.28
N PRO A 258 -30.25 -3.99 -1.03
CA PRO A 258 -31.36 -3.99 -1.96
C PRO A 258 -32.10 -5.33 -1.95
N LYS A 259 -33.39 -5.28 -2.27
CA LYS A 259 -34.20 -6.49 -2.37
C LYS A 259 -33.79 -7.35 -3.57
N LEU A 260 -33.47 -8.62 -3.30
CA LEU A 260 -33.01 -9.57 -4.31
C LEU A 260 -33.96 -9.75 -5.50
N SER A 261 -35.28 -9.58 -5.30
CA SER A 261 -36.25 -9.69 -6.38
C SER A 261 -36.28 -8.46 -7.30
N SER A 262 -35.81 -7.30 -6.84
CA SER A 262 -35.83 -6.05 -7.60
C SER A 262 -34.48 -5.74 -8.24
N VAL A 263 -33.38 -6.11 -7.59
CA VAL A 263 -32.02 -5.95 -8.10
C VAL A 263 -31.39 -7.33 -8.27
N GLN A 264 -31.26 -7.78 -9.52
CA GLN A 264 -30.47 -8.96 -9.84
C GLN A 264 -29.09 -8.49 -10.33
N LEU A 265 -28.04 -8.73 -9.54
CA LEU A 265 -26.67 -8.41 -9.95
C LEU A 265 -26.20 -9.30 -11.10
N THR A 266 -26.05 -8.67 -12.26
CA THR A 266 -25.50 -9.28 -13.46
C THR A 266 -24.47 -8.36 -14.09
N TYR A 267 -23.49 -8.99 -14.74
CA TYR A 267 -22.34 -8.33 -15.33
C TYR A 267 -22.16 -8.83 -16.75
N THR A 268 -21.78 -7.92 -17.65
CA THR A 268 -21.51 -8.22 -19.05
C THR A 268 -20.05 -7.92 -19.38
N ASN A 269 -19.39 -8.85 -20.05
CA ASN A 269 -18.08 -8.62 -20.65
C ASN A 269 -18.28 -7.95 -22.03
N PRO A 270 -17.83 -6.69 -22.22
CA PRO A 270 -18.04 -5.94 -23.45
C PRO A 270 -17.24 -6.47 -24.64
N GLU A 271 -16.20 -7.28 -24.42
CA GLU A 271 -15.41 -7.88 -25.51
C GLU A 271 -16.04 -9.17 -26.05
N THR A 272 -16.55 -10.02 -25.16
CA THR A 272 -17.12 -11.33 -25.54
C THR A 272 -18.64 -11.32 -25.66
N GLY A 273 -19.31 -10.31 -25.08
CA GLY A 273 -20.77 -10.27 -24.93
C GLY A 273 -21.30 -11.28 -23.89
N GLU A 274 -20.42 -11.99 -23.20
CA GLU A 274 -20.78 -12.95 -22.17
C GLU A 274 -21.42 -12.21 -20.98
N ARG A 275 -22.52 -12.77 -20.47
CA ARG A 275 -23.23 -12.24 -19.31
C ARG A 275 -23.22 -13.26 -18.19
N ARG A 276 -22.87 -12.84 -16.98
CA ARG A 276 -22.82 -13.67 -15.78
C ARG A 276 -23.55 -13.03 -14.62
N THR A 277 -24.05 -13.86 -13.73
CA THR A 277 -24.55 -13.44 -12.42
C THR A 277 -23.39 -13.28 -11.44
N VAL A 278 -23.61 -12.51 -10.36
CA VAL A 278 -22.61 -12.34 -9.29
C VAL A 278 -22.13 -13.68 -8.68
N ASP A 279 -23.02 -14.67 -8.55
CA ASP A 279 -22.69 -15.99 -8.00
C ASP A 279 -21.70 -16.77 -8.92
N GLU A 280 -21.67 -16.45 -10.22
CA GLU A 280 -20.78 -17.06 -11.22
C GLU A 280 -19.44 -16.31 -11.37
N MET A 281 -19.23 -15.25 -10.58
CA MET A 281 -18.08 -14.34 -10.69
C MET A 281 -17.09 -14.43 -9.52
N ASP A 282 -17.30 -15.31 -8.53
CA ASP A 282 -16.43 -15.41 -7.34
C ASP A 282 -14.95 -15.58 -7.69
N GLU A 283 -14.61 -16.54 -8.56
CA GLU A 283 -13.21 -16.74 -9.00
C GLU A 283 -12.64 -15.53 -9.74
N GLU A 284 -13.48 -14.79 -10.46
CA GLU A 284 -13.06 -13.58 -11.19
C GLU A 284 -12.78 -12.43 -10.23
N PHE A 285 -13.60 -12.24 -9.19
CA PHE A 285 -13.34 -11.24 -8.15
C PHE A 285 -12.00 -11.48 -7.45
N ASP A 286 -11.67 -12.73 -7.13
CA ASP A 286 -10.38 -13.10 -6.56
C ASP A 286 -9.21 -12.77 -7.50
N LYS A 287 -9.36 -13.02 -8.81
CA LYS A 287 -8.33 -12.67 -9.81
C LYS A 287 -8.17 -11.15 -9.95
N ILE A 288 -9.27 -10.39 -9.94
CA ILE A 288 -9.26 -8.92 -10.00
C ILE A 288 -8.47 -8.35 -8.84
N GLU A 289 -8.76 -8.85 -7.63
CA GLU A 289 -8.18 -8.30 -6.42
C GLU A 289 -6.70 -8.62 -6.27
N LYS A 290 -6.26 -9.79 -6.77
CA LYS A 290 -4.84 -10.15 -6.87
C LYS A 290 -4.10 -9.43 -8.00
N GLY A 291 -4.79 -8.56 -8.77
CA GLY A 291 -4.21 -7.89 -9.94
C GLY A 291 -3.82 -8.84 -11.07
N LEU A 292 -4.37 -10.06 -11.07
CA LEU A 292 -4.03 -11.13 -12.01
C LEU A 292 -4.87 -11.07 -13.29
N SER A 293 -5.90 -10.22 -13.33
CA SER A 293 -6.83 -10.13 -14.46
C SER A 293 -7.19 -8.67 -14.76
N ALA A 294 -6.99 -8.27 -16.02
CA ALA A 294 -7.61 -7.09 -16.59
C ALA A 294 -9.08 -7.42 -16.91
N THR A 295 -9.89 -7.66 -15.89
CA THR A 295 -11.29 -8.01 -16.13
C THR A 295 -12.01 -6.86 -16.80
N GLN A 296 -12.81 -7.20 -17.80
CA GLN A 296 -13.61 -6.24 -18.55
C GLN A 296 -15.06 -6.20 -18.11
N TRP A 297 -15.44 -6.96 -17.08
CA TRP A 297 -16.82 -7.05 -16.60
C TRP A 297 -17.36 -5.69 -16.18
N VAL A 298 -18.53 -5.34 -16.74
CA VAL A 298 -19.28 -4.12 -16.43
C VAL A 298 -20.62 -4.53 -15.85
N THR A 299 -21.04 -3.89 -14.77
CA THR A 299 -22.36 -4.09 -14.19
C THR A 299 -23.43 -3.70 -15.20
N ASP A 300 -24.45 -4.54 -15.37
CA ASP A 300 -25.52 -4.23 -16.32
C ASP A 300 -26.27 -2.95 -15.93
N ALA A 301 -26.77 -2.23 -16.94
CA ALA A 301 -27.34 -0.90 -16.75
C ALA A 301 -28.51 -0.86 -15.74
N ASP A 302 -29.41 -1.84 -15.77
CA ASP A 302 -30.57 -1.90 -14.87
C ASP A 302 -30.17 -2.10 -13.38
N PRO A 303 -29.39 -3.13 -13.00
CA PRO A 303 -28.95 -3.26 -11.61
C PRO A 303 -28.02 -2.13 -11.16
N MET A 304 -27.20 -1.57 -12.06
CA MET A 304 -26.38 -0.39 -11.74
C MET A 304 -27.28 0.82 -11.42
N HIS A 305 -28.25 1.12 -12.28
CA HIS A 305 -29.17 2.24 -12.09
C HIS A 305 -29.96 2.14 -10.79
N LYS A 306 -30.51 0.97 -10.48
CA LYS A 306 -31.27 0.75 -9.23
C LYS A 306 -30.41 0.95 -7.99
N GLN A 307 -29.19 0.43 -7.97
CA GLN A 307 -28.28 0.61 -6.84
C GLN A 307 -27.83 2.07 -6.68
N ILE A 308 -27.54 2.77 -7.78
CA ILE A 308 -27.24 4.21 -7.75
C ILE A 308 -28.43 5.00 -7.22
N ALA A 309 -29.67 4.67 -7.63
CA ALA A 309 -30.86 5.33 -7.13
C ALA A 309 -31.00 5.19 -5.60
N ILE A 310 -30.84 3.97 -5.07
CA ILE A 310 -30.86 3.72 -3.62
C ILE A 310 -29.74 4.50 -2.92
N ALA A 311 -28.53 4.52 -3.49
CA ALA A 311 -27.40 5.26 -2.91
C ALA A 311 -27.63 6.78 -2.89
N LEU A 312 -28.27 7.34 -3.90
CA LEU A 312 -28.63 8.76 -3.95
C LEU A 312 -29.75 9.12 -2.97
N GLU A 313 -30.68 8.20 -2.70
CA GLU A 313 -31.68 8.37 -1.63
C GLU A 313 -31.00 8.42 -0.25
N ARG A 314 -30.04 7.51 0.01
CA ARG A 314 -29.22 7.55 1.23
C ARG A 314 -28.40 8.84 1.33
N LEU A 315 -27.84 9.32 0.22
CA LEU A 315 -27.11 10.59 0.18
C LEU A 315 -28.03 11.78 0.52
N THR A 316 -29.25 11.80 -0.03
CA THR A 316 -30.26 12.83 0.25
C THR A 316 -30.67 12.84 1.72
N GLU A 317 -30.77 11.68 2.36
CA GLU A 317 -31.01 11.58 3.80
C GLU A 317 -29.84 12.15 4.62
N GLN A 318 -28.59 11.90 4.22
CA GLN A 318 -27.42 12.50 4.84
C GLN A 318 -27.38 14.02 4.65
N GLU A 319 -27.90 14.56 3.55
CA GLU A 319 -28.03 16.01 3.33
C GLU A 319 -29.02 16.64 4.30
N ARG A 320 -30.20 16.03 4.45
CA ARG A 320 -31.19 16.47 5.45
C ARG A 320 -30.62 16.41 6.87
N ARG A 321 -29.82 15.39 7.18
CA ARG A 321 -29.10 15.27 8.46
C ARG A 321 -28.08 16.40 8.63
N SER A 322 -27.29 16.70 7.62
CA SER A 322 -26.33 17.82 7.66
C SER A 322 -27.05 19.16 7.88
N GLU A 323 -28.18 19.40 7.19
CA GLU A 323 -28.97 20.62 7.36
C GLU A 323 -29.57 20.75 8.76
N SER A 324 -30.15 19.66 9.29
CA SER A 324 -30.86 19.65 10.57
C SER A 324 -29.94 19.62 11.79
N LEU A 325 -28.90 18.78 11.78
CA LEU A 325 -28.02 18.54 12.93
C LEU A 325 -26.74 19.39 12.88
N ALA A 326 -26.27 19.74 11.68
CA ALA A 326 -25.00 20.40 11.46
C ALA A 326 -25.15 21.81 10.83
N GLY A 327 -26.38 22.30 10.64
CA GLY A 327 -26.65 23.61 10.02
C GLY A 327 -26.10 23.74 8.60
N GLY A 328 -25.90 22.62 7.89
CA GLY A 328 -25.31 22.59 6.55
C GLY A 328 -23.80 22.87 6.52
N SER A 329 -23.08 22.68 7.64
CA SER A 329 -21.64 22.98 7.72
C SER A 329 -20.78 22.16 6.75
N TYR A 330 -21.26 20.99 6.34
CA TYR A 330 -20.62 20.11 5.38
C TYR A 330 -21.60 19.64 4.30
N GLN A 331 -21.08 19.26 3.14
CA GLN A 331 -21.86 18.71 2.04
C GLN A 331 -21.56 17.22 1.91
N PRO A 332 -22.52 16.33 2.18
CA PRO A 332 -22.36 14.89 1.99
C PRO A 332 -21.89 14.52 0.58
N ILE A 333 -20.98 13.55 0.51
CA ILE A 333 -20.43 13.00 -0.74
C ILE A 333 -20.75 11.51 -0.83
N LEU A 334 -21.14 11.08 -2.03
CA LEU A 334 -21.27 9.67 -2.40
C LEU A 334 -19.94 9.14 -2.92
N PHE A 335 -19.48 8.01 -2.41
CA PHE A 335 -18.31 7.30 -2.93
C PHE A 335 -18.72 5.98 -3.58
N VAL A 336 -18.48 5.82 -4.87
CA VAL A 336 -18.84 4.63 -5.65
C VAL A 336 -17.59 3.82 -5.92
N VAL A 337 -17.63 2.54 -5.56
CA VAL A 337 -16.50 1.60 -5.68
C VAL A 337 -16.85 0.60 -6.78
N ALA A 338 -16.22 0.79 -7.93
CA ALA A 338 -16.48 0.02 -9.15
C ALA A 338 -15.51 -1.15 -9.32
N ILE A 339 -15.88 -2.10 -10.18
CA ILE A 339 -15.12 -3.33 -10.43
C ILE A 339 -13.86 -3.04 -11.23
N CYS A 340 -14.03 -2.39 -12.39
CA CYS A 340 -12.98 -2.08 -13.35
C CYS A 340 -13.18 -0.66 -13.92
N ILE A 341 -12.19 -0.15 -14.65
CA ILE A 341 -12.24 1.21 -15.23
C ILE A 341 -13.47 1.38 -16.16
N LYS A 342 -13.84 0.35 -16.94
CA LYS A 342 -15.03 0.42 -17.81
C LYS A 342 -16.32 0.54 -17.00
N ASP A 343 -16.44 -0.24 -15.93
CA ASP A 343 -17.57 -0.20 -14.99
C ASP A 343 -17.68 1.16 -14.30
N ALA A 344 -16.54 1.73 -13.88
CA ALA A 344 -16.48 3.08 -13.31
C ALA A 344 -16.89 4.17 -14.29
N ARG A 345 -16.48 4.07 -15.55
CA ARG A 345 -16.92 5.01 -16.61
C ARG A 345 -18.43 4.91 -16.81
N ALA A 346 -19.00 3.70 -16.85
CA ALA A 346 -20.45 3.51 -16.96
C ALA A 346 -21.21 4.13 -15.77
N ALA A 347 -20.75 3.89 -14.54
CA ALA A 347 -21.35 4.51 -13.35
C ALA A 347 -21.19 6.04 -13.33
N HIS A 348 -20.03 6.55 -13.76
CA HIS A 348 -19.77 7.99 -13.88
C HIS A 348 -20.72 8.67 -14.88
N GLU A 349 -20.87 8.11 -16.08
CA GLU A 349 -21.78 8.64 -17.09
C GLU A 349 -23.23 8.57 -16.62
N MET A 350 -23.67 7.45 -16.03
CA MET A 350 -25.03 7.32 -15.50
C MET A 350 -25.35 8.35 -14.40
N LEU A 351 -24.38 8.64 -13.52
CA LEU A 351 -24.52 9.72 -12.53
C LEU A 351 -24.66 11.09 -13.20
N LYS A 352 -23.83 11.37 -14.22
CA LYS A 352 -23.68 12.69 -14.85
C LYS A 352 -24.79 13.03 -15.85
N GLU A 353 -25.25 12.05 -16.62
CA GLU A 353 -26.29 12.21 -17.62
C GLU A 353 -27.58 12.77 -17.01
N LYS A 354 -28.32 13.56 -17.78
CA LYS A 354 -29.56 14.16 -17.29
C LYS A 354 -30.62 13.10 -17.05
N LYS A 355 -31.55 13.38 -16.13
CA LYS A 355 -32.74 12.55 -15.87
C LYS A 355 -33.57 12.25 -17.11
N GLU A 356 -33.64 13.19 -18.04
CA GLU A 356 -34.33 13.06 -19.33
C GLU A 356 -33.72 11.96 -20.23
N SER A 357 -32.43 11.67 -20.06
CA SER A 357 -31.68 10.66 -20.79
C SER A 357 -31.55 9.34 -20.04
N GLY A 358 -32.17 9.20 -18.87
CA GLY A 358 -32.05 8.02 -18.01
C GLY A 358 -30.92 8.06 -16.98
N GLY A 359 -30.20 9.18 -16.86
CA GLY A 359 -29.19 9.40 -15.81
C GLY A 359 -29.71 10.14 -14.57
N PHE A 360 -28.82 10.61 -13.70
CA PHE A 360 -29.21 11.26 -12.44
C PHE A 360 -28.95 12.77 -12.36
N GLY A 361 -28.15 13.34 -13.26
CA GLY A 361 -27.79 14.76 -13.30
C GLY A 361 -26.90 15.20 -12.13
N ILE A 362 -26.13 14.28 -11.56
CA ILE A 362 -25.24 14.47 -10.43
C ILE A 362 -23.83 14.73 -10.94
N ASN A 363 -23.22 15.82 -10.48
CA ASN A 363 -21.83 16.10 -10.80
C ASN A 363 -20.93 15.09 -10.08
N SER A 364 -20.28 14.22 -10.85
CA SER A 364 -19.42 13.16 -10.34
C SER A 364 -17.99 13.34 -10.85
N LEU A 365 -17.00 12.84 -10.10
CA LEU A 365 -15.59 12.81 -10.47
C LEU A 365 -15.15 11.35 -10.64
N LEU A 366 -14.49 11.03 -11.75
CA LEU A 366 -13.91 9.71 -11.99
C LEU A 366 -12.43 9.72 -11.57
N VAL A 367 -12.07 8.82 -10.65
CA VAL A 367 -10.68 8.68 -10.16
C VAL A 367 -10.20 7.24 -10.31
N THR A 368 -9.36 7.01 -11.30
CA THR A 368 -8.73 5.72 -11.62
C THR A 368 -7.21 5.90 -11.75
N GLU A 369 -6.48 4.81 -11.96
CA GLU A 369 -5.03 4.88 -12.18
C GLU A 369 -4.65 5.70 -13.42
N GLU A 370 -5.54 5.76 -14.41
CA GLU A 370 -5.41 6.57 -15.63
C GLU A 370 -5.77 8.05 -15.42
N SER A 371 -6.25 8.42 -14.23
CA SER A 371 -6.66 9.81 -13.96
C SER A 371 -5.49 10.76 -14.00
N SER A 372 -5.75 11.92 -14.61
CA SER A 372 -4.85 13.06 -14.68
C SER A 372 -4.51 13.60 -13.29
N ASP A 373 -3.40 14.34 -13.20
CA ASP A 373 -3.03 15.04 -11.97
C ASP A 373 -4.12 16.03 -11.54
N GLU A 374 -4.83 16.64 -12.48
CA GLU A 374 -5.95 17.56 -12.20
C GLU A 374 -7.11 16.85 -11.49
N GLU A 375 -7.51 15.66 -11.95
CA GLU A 375 -8.55 14.86 -11.30
C GLU A 375 -8.14 14.41 -9.91
N ARG A 376 -6.86 14.04 -9.72
CA ARG A 376 -6.31 13.66 -8.40
C ARG A 376 -6.29 14.86 -7.44
N ILE A 377 -5.91 16.04 -7.93
CA ILE A 377 -5.98 17.30 -7.18
C ILE A 377 -7.43 17.61 -6.80
N MET A 378 -8.35 17.50 -7.76
CA MET A 378 -9.78 17.69 -7.50
C MET A 378 -10.28 16.74 -6.42
N ALA A 379 -9.91 15.46 -6.46
CA ALA A 379 -10.29 14.50 -5.43
C ALA A 379 -9.83 14.93 -4.02
N GLY A 380 -8.66 15.56 -3.89
CA GLY A 380 -8.11 16.03 -2.62
C GLY A 380 -8.72 17.32 -2.06
N ILE A 381 -9.49 18.07 -2.86
CA ILE A 381 -10.17 19.30 -2.42
C ILE A 381 -11.66 19.07 -2.13
N ILE A 382 -12.23 17.94 -2.53
CA ILE A 382 -13.64 17.61 -2.30
C ILE A 382 -13.97 17.72 -0.81
N GLY A 383 -15.11 18.34 -0.52
CA GLY A 383 -15.60 18.49 0.85
C GLY A 383 -14.90 19.58 1.68
N LYS A 384 -13.80 20.18 1.20
CA LYS A 384 -13.15 21.29 1.90
C LYS A 384 -13.97 22.58 1.78
N ARG A 385 -14.13 23.33 2.88
CA ARG A 385 -14.86 24.60 2.94
C ARG A 385 -14.14 25.62 3.83
N GLY A 386 -14.48 26.90 3.67
CA GLY A 386 -13.92 28.00 4.48
C GLY A 386 -12.39 28.05 4.44
N LYS A 387 -11.76 28.18 5.61
CA LYS A 387 -10.30 28.28 5.74
C LYS A 387 -9.55 27.11 5.10
N ALA A 388 -10.07 25.88 5.20
CA ALA A 388 -9.40 24.70 4.62
C ALA A 388 -9.36 24.75 3.08
N LEU A 389 -10.37 25.34 2.45
CA LEU A 389 -10.41 25.55 1.00
C LEU A 389 -9.46 26.67 0.58
N GLU A 390 -9.40 27.77 1.35
CA GLU A 390 -8.47 28.88 1.12
C GLU A 390 -7.00 28.43 1.26
N GLU A 391 -6.67 27.61 2.26
CA GLU A 391 -5.34 27.01 2.44
C GLU A 391 -4.99 26.12 1.24
N SER A 392 -5.92 25.28 0.79
CA SER A 392 -5.73 24.41 -0.37
C SER A 392 -5.52 25.24 -1.65
N GLN A 393 -6.21 26.37 -1.81
CA GLN A 393 -6.00 27.30 -2.92
C GLN A 393 -4.58 27.86 -2.94
N ARG A 394 -4.09 28.36 -1.79
CA ARG A 394 -2.73 28.92 -1.69
C ARG A 394 -1.67 27.86 -1.92
N SER A 395 -1.88 26.64 -1.43
CA SER A 395 -0.98 25.50 -1.66
C SER A 395 -0.93 25.16 -3.16
N LEU A 396 -2.10 25.04 -3.78
CA LEU A 396 -2.22 24.70 -5.19
C LEU A 396 -1.66 25.80 -6.11
N GLU A 397 -1.86 27.07 -5.78
CA GLU A 397 -1.27 28.21 -6.47
C GLU A 397 0.27 28.13 -6.46
N ARG A 398 0.87 27.85 -5.29
CA ARG A 398 2.33 27.66 -5.18
C ARG A 398 2.83 26.47 -6.01
N LYS A 399 2.10 25.35 -5.99
CA LYS A 399 2.49 24.11 -6.70
C LYS A 399 2.36 24.23 -8.22
N LEU A 400 1.30 24.88 -8.70
CA LEU A 400 1.02 25.03 -10.14
C LEU A 400 1.68 26.25 -10.78
N GLY A 401 2.00 27.30 -10.00
CA GLY A 401 2.44 28.58 -10.53
C GLY A 401 1.38 29.33 -11.35
N ASP A 402 0.13 28.87 -11.33
CA ASP A 402 -1.00 29.42 -12.09
C ASP A 402 -2.25 29.55 -11.20
N LEU A 403 -2.52 30.79 -10.78
CA LEU A 403 -3.68 31.13 -9.96
C LEU A 403 -5.02 30.89 -10.66
N SER A 404 -5.09 31.07 -11.98
CA SER A 404 -6.34 30.89 -12.72
C SER A 404 -6.71 29.42 -12.77
N LYS A 405 -5.71 28.56 -13.03
CA LYS A 405 -5.87 27.10 -12.99
C LYS A 405 -6.23 26.60 -11.60
N ALA A 406 -5.56 27.10 -10.55
CA ALA A 406 -5.87 26.72 -9.17
C ALA A 406 -7.32 27.07 -8.77
N LYS A 407 -7.78 28.28 -9.11
CA LYS A 407 -9.17 28.71 -8.86
C LYS A 407 -10.20 27.85 -9.60
N ARG A 408 -9.94 27.55 -10.87
CA ARG A 408 -10.82 26.71 -11.68
C ARG A 408 -10.97 25.31 -11.08
N LEU A 409 -9.87 24.65 -10.73
CA LEU A 409 -9.90 23.32 -10.12
C LEU A 409 -10.67 23.33 -8.80
N ILE A 410 -10.51 24.37 -7.98
CA ILE A 410 -11.27 24.54 -6.73
C ILE A 410 -12.76 24.70 -6.98
N GLU A 411 -13.14 25.54 -7.94
CA GLU A 411 -14.53 25.74 -8.29
C GLU A 411 -15.17 24.44 -8.79
N GLU A 412 -14.51 23.73 -9.71
CA GLU A 412 -14.97 22.46 -10.26
C GLU A 412 -15.09 21.38 -9.18
N GLY A 413 -14.05 21.20 -8.35
CA GLY A 413 -14.04 20.23 -7.27
C GLY A 413 -15.08 20.51 -6.18
N SER A 414 -15.38 21.78 -5.90
CA SER A 414 -16.41 22.16 -4.92
C SER A 414 -17.84 21.80 -5.34
N LYS A 415 -18.06 21.58 -6.65
CA LYS A 415 -19.36 21.19 -7.21
C LYS A 415 -19.56 19.67 -7.22
N VAL A 416 -18.52 18.88 -6.91
CA VAL A 416 -18.58 17.41 -6.97
C VAL A 416 -19.46 16.88 -5.83
N ARG A 417 -20.35 15.96 -6.17
CA ARG A 417 -21.30 15.32 -5.23
C ARG A 417 -21.10 13.81 -5.12
N ALA A 418 -20.47 13.21 -6.13
CA ALA A 418 -20.12 11.80 -6.13
C ALA A 418 -18.69 11.59 -6.66
N VAL A 419 -17.98 10.62 -6.11
CA VAL A 419 -16.67 10.18 -6.61
C VAL A 419 -16.79 8.72 -6.99
N VAL A 420 -16.44 8.39 -8.24
CA VAL A 420 -16.41 7.01 -8.73
C VAL A 420 -14.95 6.59 -8.83
N SER A 421 -14.60 5.48 -8.20
CA SER A 421 -13.22 5.00 -8.19
C SER A 421 -13.08 3.50 -8.35
N VAL A 422 -11.96 3.11 -8.95
CA VAL A 422 -11.51 1.72 -9.11
C VAL A 422 -10.11 1.66 -8.59
N LEU A 423 -9.87 0.83 -7.57
CA LEU A 423 -8.52 0.52 -7.12
C LEU A 423 -7.65 1.75 -6.74
N MET A 424 -8.27 2.93 -6.62
CA MET A 424 -7.69 4.21 -6.25
C MET A 424 -8.45 4.73 -5.03
N LEU A 425 -7.90 5.76 -4.36
CA LEU A 425 -8.48 6.38 -3.16
C LEU A 425 -8.70 5.42 -1.97
N ARG A 426 -8.20 4.18 -2.04
CA ARG A 426 -8.19 3.22 -0.92
C ARG A 426 -7.34 3.72 0.24
N GLU A 427 -6.34 4.53 -0.08
CA GLU A 427 -5.32 5.07 0.83
C GLU A 427 -5.13 6.57 0.62
N GLY A 428 -4.78 7.27 1.70
CA GLY A 428 -4.44 8.69 1.64
C GLY A 428 -5.60 9.66 1.36
N TRP A 429 -6.70 9.21 0.75
CA TRP A 429 -7.86 10.08 0.47
C TRP A 429 -8.60 10.41 1.77
N ASP A 430 -8.55 11.69 2.16
CA ASP A 430 -9.08 12.20 3.43
C ASP A 430 -10.20 13.22 3.17
N VAL A 431 -11.43 12.72 3.03
CA VAL A 431 -12.63 13.53 2.80
C VAL A 431 -13.67 13.19 3.87
N PRO A 432 -13.68 13.89 5.02
CA PRO A 432 -14.67 13.66 6.07
C PRO A 432 -16.13 13.69 5.60
N PRO A 433 -16.52 14.52 4.60
CA PRO A 433 -17.89 14.55 4.09
C PRO A 433 -18.37 13.30 3.34
N VAL A 434 -17.53 12.30 3.07
CA VAL A 434 -18.01 10.99 2.59
C VAL A 434 -19.01 10.44 3.62
N SER A 435 -20.27 10.35 3.20
CA SER A 435 -21.39 9.99 4.08
C SER A 435 -22.25 8.87 3.48
N ALA A 436 -22.10 8.60 2.18
CA ALA A 436 -22.67 7.44 1.52
C ALA A 436 -21.60 6.70 0.71
N ILE A 437 -21.62 5.37 0.72
CA ILE A 437 -20.77 4.51 -0.10
C ILE A 437 -21.66 3.56 -0.90
N LEU A 438 -21.39 3.38 -2.19
CA LEU A 438 -22.01 2.37 -3.03
C LEU A 438 -20.95 1.35 -3.46
N LEU A 439 -21.20 0.08 -3.15
CA LEU A 439 -20.35 -1.03 -3.56
C LEU A 439 -20.93 -1.70 -4.80
N LEU A 440 -20.22 -1.64 -5.93
CA LEU A 440 -20.57 -2.37 -7.15
C LEU A 440 -19.73 -3.66 -7.31
N ARG A 441 -18.78 -3.89 -6.40
CA ARG A 441 -17.81 -5.00 -6.45
C ARG A 441 -17.78 -5.79 -5.16
N LYS A 442 -17.37 -7.05 -5.26
CA LYS A 442 -16.99 -7.89 -4.12
C LYS A 442 -15.58 -7.54 -3.61
N PHE A 443 -15.38 -7.74 -2.32
CA PHE A 443 -14.13 -7.69 -1.60
C PHE A 443 -13.82 -9.09 -1.06
N SER A 444 -12.71 -9.64 -1.51
CA SER A 444 -12.13 -10.89 -1.02
C SER A 444 -11.03 -10.62 0.02
N SER A 445 -10.35 -9.47 -0.02
CA SER A 445 -9.36 -9.08 1.00
C SER A 445 -10.02 -8.29 2.14
N ARG A 446 -9.74 -8.76 3.37
CA ARG A 446 -10.13 -8.08 4.60
C ARG A 446 -9.53 -6.67 4.70
N VAL A 447 -8.26 -6.53 4.32
CA VAL A 447 -7.54 -5.25 4.34
C VAL A 447 -8.20 -4.27 3.39
N TYR A 448 -8.49 -4.69 2.16
CA TYR A 448 -9.07 -3.81 1.15
C TYR A 448 -10.48 -3.34 1.52
N GLY A 449 -11.34 -4.24 1.98
CA GLY A 449 -12.69 -3.88 2.45
C GLY A 449 -12.66 -2.86 3.60
N GLN A 450 -11.79 -3.08 4.60
CA GLN A 450 -11.61 -2.13 5.72
C GLN A 450 -11.10 -0.77 5.25
N GLN A 451 -10.13 -0.72 4.34
CA GLN A 451 -9.58 0.53 3.80
C GLN A 451 -10.65 1.38 3.10
N VAL A 452 -11.49 0.73 2.28
CA VAL A 452 -12.57 1.39 1.53
C VAL A 452 -13.62 1.94 2.48
N VAL A 453 -14.13 1.11 3.39
CA VAL A 453 -15.13 1.54 4.39
C VAL A 453 -14.55 2.63 5.28
N GLY A 454 -13.28 2.52 5.65
CA GLY A 454 -12.53 3.51 6.44
C GLY A 454 -12.55 4.93 5.88
N ARG A 455 -12.77 5.11 4.57
CA ARG A 455 -12.93 6.44 3.94
C ARG A 455 -14.21 7.14 4.37
N GLY A 456 -15.26 6.37 4.65
CA GLY A 456 -16.55 6.88 5.13
C GLY A 456 -16.64 7.04 6.65
N LEU A 457 -15.62 6.64 7.42
CA LEU A 457 -15.71 6.60 8.90
C LEU A 457 -15.35 7.91 9.59
N ARG A 458 -14.85 8.93 8.89
CA ARG A 458 -14.40 10.18 9.51
C ARG A 458 -15.57 11.09 9.89
N LEU A 459 -15.57 11.61 11.11
CA LEU A 459 -16.58 12.56 11.58
C LEU A 459 -16.48 13.91 10.85
N ASN A 460 -17.63 14.50 10.55
CA ASN A 460 -17.74 15.84 9.99
C ASN A 460 -17.71 16.92 11.08
N GLN A 461 -18.40 16.67 12.19
CA GLN A 461 -18.44 17.55 13.34
C GLN A 461 -17.90 16.82 14.57
N ARG A 462 -17.24 17.56 15.45
CA ARG A 462 -16.72 17.04 16.72
C ARG A 462 -17.53 17.69 17.84
N GLY A 463 -18.21 16.89 18.65
CA GLY A 463 -19.05 17.35 19.76
C GLY A 463 -19.64 16.17 20.55
N GLU A 464 -20.03 16.42 21.81
CA GLU A 464 -20.32 15.38 22.81
C GLU A 464 -21.50 14.45 22.45
N ASP A 465 -22.47 14.91 21.64
CA ASP A 465 -23.73 14.20 21.41
C ASP A 465 -24.11 13.93 19.93
N ALA A 466 -23.29 14.32 18.96
CA ALA A 466 -23.61 14.12 17.54
C ALA A 466 -23.20 12.71 17.07
N GLN A 467 -24.16 11.79 16.96
CA GLN A 467 -23.93 10.46 16.39
C GLN A 467 -24.06 10.52 14.86
N GLU A 468 -22.91 10.49 14.17
CA GLU A 468 -22.86 10.38 12.72
C GLU A 468 -22.71 8.92 12.27
N PHE A 469 -23.20 8.60 11.06
CA PHE A 469 -22.95 7.31 10.42
C PHE A 469 -22.66 7.45 8.93
N CYS A 470 -22.01 6.43 8.37
CA CYS A 470 -21.85 6.24 6.94
C CYS A 470 -22.91 5.26 6.44
N ALA A 471 -23.70 5.67 5.44
CA ALA A 471 -24.67 4.82 4.78
C ALA A 471 -23.97 4.02 3.67
N ILE A 472 -24.02 2.70 3.72
CA ILE A 472 -23.42 1.84 2.71
C ILE A 472 -24.52 1.09 1.98
N VAL A 473 -24.55 1.21 0.65
CA VAL A 473 -25.37 0.36 -0.22
C VAL A 473 -24.50 -0.79 -0.67
N ASP A 474 -24.87 -1.99 -0.22
CA ASP A 474 -24.15 -3.23 -0.47
C ASP A 474 -25.16 -4.30 -0.86
N HIS A 475 -24.94 -4.95 -1.99
CA HIS A 475 -25.84 -6.01 -2.40
C HIS A 475 -25.55 -7.31 -1.64
N GLU A 476 -26.56 -7.96 -1.08
CA GLU A 476 -26.42 -9.16 -0.24
C GLU A 476 -25.58 -10.25 -0.90
N LYS A 477 -25.74 -10.44 -2.21
CA LYS A 477 -24.98 -11.40 -3.01
C LYS A 477 -23.47 -11.10 -3.18
N LEU A 478 -22.99 -9.93 -2.78
CA LEU A 478 -21.55 -9.66 -2.71
C LEU A 478 -20.88 -10.34 -1.50
N ASP A 479 -21.68 -10.85 -0.56
CA ASP A 479 -21.23 -11.68 0.57
C ASP A 479 -20.21 -10.99 1.51
N HIS A 480 -20.51 -9.73 1.85
CA HIS A 480 -19.67 -8.91 2.74
C HIS A 480 -20.04 -8.97 4.22
N GLN A 481 -20.80 -9.98 4.67
CA GLN A 481 -21.25 -10.06 6.07
C GLN A 481 -20.08 -10.03 7.06
N TRP A 482 -18.96 -10.67 6.70
CA TRP A 482 -17.71 -10.64 7.49
C TRP A 482 -17.18 -9.21 7.73
N LEU A 483 -17.38 -8.29 6.78
CA LEU A 483 -16.96 -6.89 6.89
C LEU A 483 -17.92 -6.12 7.77
N TRP A 484 -19.23 -6.39 7.63
CA TRP A 484 -20.28 -5.78 8.43
C TRP A 484 -20.20 -6.17 9.90
N ASP A 485 -19.86 -7.41 10.21
CA ASP A 485 -19.62 -7.86 11.59
C ASP A 485 -18.38 -7.17 12.19
N MET A 486 -17.31 -7.07 11.41
CA MET A 486 -16.04 -6.47 11.80
C MET A 486 -16.17 -4.96 12.12
N VAL A 487 -16.91 -4.21 11.31
CA VAL A 487 -17.22 -2.80 11.59
C VAL A 487 -18.42 -2.63 12.51
N GLY A 488 -19.07 -3.75 12.88
CA GLY A 488 -20.37 -3.91 13.58
C GLY A 488 -21.46 -2.97 13.06
N ALA A 489 -21.71 -3.02 11.77
CA ALA A 489 -22.73 -2.25 11.09
C ALA A 489 -24.15 -2.68 11.51
N LYS A 490 -25.10 -1.74 11.44
CA LYS A 490 -26.53 -2.07 11.42
C LYS A 490 -26.93 -2.42 9.99
N VAL A 491 -27.33 -3.67 9.73
CA VAL A 491 -27.73 -4.12 8.39
C VAL A 491 -29.26 -4.07 8.25
N LYS A 492 -29.73 -3.46 7.17
CA LYS A 492 -31.13 -3.41 6.74
C LYS A 492 -31.27 -4.16 5.41
N THR A 493 -32.18 -5.12 5.36
CA THR A 493 -32.43 -5.96 4.17
C THR A 493 -33.71 -5.59 3.47
N GLY A 494 -33.82 -5.96 2.19
CA GLY A 494 -35.06 -5.85 1.42
C GLY A 494 -35.44 -4.41 1.04
N ILE A 495 -34.45 -3.54 0.86
CA ILE A 495 -34.66 -2.14 0.51
C ILE A 495 -35.00 -2.02 -0.98
N ASP A 496 -36.10 -1.32 -1.29
CA ASP A 496 -36.49 -0.94 -2.65
C ASP A 496 -36.28 0.57 -2.89
N GLN A 497 -36.32 0.99 -4.15
CA GLN A 497 -36.27 2.40 -4.51
C GLN A 497 -37.50 3.13 -3.95
N GLY A 498 -37.28 4.29 -3.32
CA GLY A 498 -38.34 5.11 -2.72
C GLY A 498 -38.61 4.82 -1.25
N ASP A 499 -37.95 3.82 -0.66
CA ASP A 499 -37.94 3.63 0.79
C ASP A 499 -37.17 4.79 1.44
N LEU A 500 -37.86 5.62 2.22
CA LEU A 500 -37.29 6.78 2.90
C LEU A 500 -37.20 6.53 4.41
N PHE A 501 -36.06 6.87 5.00
CA PHE A 501 -35.83 6.75 6.45
C PHE A 501 -35.74 8.11 7.13
N GLY A 502 -36.23 8.18 8.36
CA GLY A 502 -36.13 9.37 9.20
C GLY A 502 -34.70 9.67 9.66
N ILE A 503 -34.52 10.86 10.24
CA ILE A 503 -33.25 11.34 10.80
C ILE A 503 -32.81 10.55 12.04
N GLU A 504 -33.69 9.76 12.67
CA GLU A 504 -33.35 8.99 13.88
C GLU A 504 -33.44 7.47 13.67
N ASP A 505 -34.19 7.01 12.67
CA ASP A 505 -34.49 5.58 12.43
C ASP A 505 -33.25 4.71 12.24
N ASP A 506 -32.17 5.31 11.74
CA ASP A 506 -30.94 4.63 11.36
C ASP A 506 -29.79 4.74 12.33
N LEU A 507 -29.97 5.42 13.47
CA LEU A 507 -28.91 5.48 14.46
C LEU A 507 -28.67 4.07 15.04
N PRO A 508 -27.45 3.51 14.89
CA PRO A 508 -27.10 2.27 15.57
C PRO A 508 -26.97 2.51 17.08
N PRO A 509 -27.13 1.48 17.92
CA PRO A 509 -26.97 1.66 19.36
C PRO A 509 -25.55 2.12 19.70
N LYS A 510 -25.41 3.06 20.66
CA LYS A 510 -24.10 3.47 21.18
C LYS A 510 -23.39 2.24 21.75
N ARG A 511 -22.16 2.00 21.29
CA ARG A 511 -21.34 0.89 21.80
C ARG A 511 -20.81 1.23 23.19
N LYS A 512 -20.61 0.18 23.99
CA LYS A 512 -19.99 0.30 25.31
C LYS A 512 -18.50 0.00 25.19
N PRO A 513 -17.62 0.71 25.92
CA PRO A 513 -16.21 0.35 25.97
C PRO A 513 -16.04 -1.10 26.43
N GLN A 514 -15.18 -1.86 25.76
CA GLN A 514 -14.76 -3.17 26.24
C GLN A 514 -13.63 -2.96 27.24
N LEU A 515 -13.87 -3.30 28.50
CA LEU A 515 -12.84 -3.29 29.54
C LEU A 515 -12.39 -4.73 29.79
N LEU A 516 -11.08 -4.93 29.90
CA LEU A 516 -10.51 -6.19 30.39
C LEU A 516 -10.90 -6.34 31.86
N VAL A 517 -11.78 -7.30 32.17
CA VAL A 517 -12.29 -7.53 33.55
C VAL A 517 -11.55 -8.68 34.24
N ASN A 518 -11.03 -9.66 33.49
CA ASN A 518 -10.35 -10.85 34.02
C ASN A 518 -9.07 -11.12 33.24
N GLU A 519 -8.01 -10.39 33.57
CA GLU A 519 -6.68 -10.53 32.94
C GLU A 519 -6.08 -11.93 33.13
N ASP A 520 -6.37 -12.58 34.26
CA ASP A 520 -5.91 -13.95 34.57
C ASP A 520 -6.42 -15.02 33.59
N LYS A 521 -7.42 -14.68 32.77
CA LYS A 521 -8.00 -15.56 31.76
C LYS A 521 -7.48 -15.29 30.35
N LEU A 522 -6.54 -14.35 30.18
CA LEU A 522 -5.88 -14.13 28.92
C LEU A 522 -5.13 -15.41 28.52
N ILE A 523 -5.48 -15.94 27.35
CA ILE A 523 -4.74 -17.04 26.76
C ILE A 523 -3.38 -16.48 26.35
N GLN A 524 -2.34 -16.79 27.13
CA GLN A 524 -0.97 -16.59 26.68
C GLN A 524 -0.72 -17.56 25.53
N VAL A 525 -0.78 -17.04 24.30
CA VAL A 525 -0.23 -17.75 23.16
C VAL A 525 1.27 -17.80 23.42
N PRO A 526 1.88 -18.99 23.56
CA PRO A 526 3.31 -19.11 23.70
C PRO A 526 3.95 -18.31 22.56
N GLU A 527 5.02 -17.56 22.84
CA GLU A 527 5.86 -17.06 21.76
C GLU A 527 6.14 -18.25 20.84
N PRO A 528 6.06 -18.09 19.50
CA PRO A 528 6.51 -19.14 18.60
C PRO A 528 7.88 -19.53 19.14
N LEU A 529 8.07 -20.82 19.44
CA LEU A 529 9.36 -21.30 19.91
C LEU A 529 10.38 -20.71 18.95
N GLU A 530 11.11 -19.69 19.39
CA GLU A 530 12.44 -19.48 18.89
C GLU A 530 13.03 -20.85 19.16
N CYS A 531 13.28 -21.63 18.10
CA CYS A 531 14.24 -22.71 18.22
C CYS A 531 15.38 -22.06 18.98
N GLU A 532 15.59 -22.51 20.22
CA GLU A 532 16.56 -21.92 21.12
C GLU A 532 17.79 -21.72 20.25
N LYS A 533 18.14 -20.45 20.02
CA LYS A 533 19.52 -20.17 19.67
C LYS A 533 20.28 -20.46 20.96
N GLU A 534 20.39 -21.76 21.31
CA GLU A 534 21.63 -22.30 21.84
C GLU A 534 22.68 -21.63 20.99
N GLY A 535 23.46 -20.73 21.62
CA GLY A 535 24.33 -19.82 20.92
C GLY A 535 25.04 -20.63 19.86
N ILE A 536 24.74 -20.34 18.58
CA ILE A 536 25.44 -21.00 17.48
C ILE A 536 26.86 -20.55 17.71
N ASP A 537 27.66 -21.45 18.26
CA ASP A 537 29.08 -21.27 18.32
C ASP A 537 29.49 -21.20 16.86
N LEU A 538 29.79 -19.99 16.39
CA LEU A 538 30.18 -19.78 14.99
C LEU A 538 31.45 -20.58 14.66
N SER A 539 32.15 -21.13 15.66
CA SER A 539 33.23 -22.10 15.45
C SER A 539 32.74 -23.46 14.92
N ASP A 540 31.48 -23.84 15.12
CA ASP A 540 30.88 -25.02 14.48
C ASP A 540 30.58 -24.78 12.98
N LEU A 541 30.53 -23.51 12.55
CA LEU A 541 30.41 -23.15 11.13
C LEU A 541 31.76 -23.11 10.42
N ASP A 542 32.88 -22.99 11.14
CA ASP A 542 34.23 -23.09 10.57
C ASP A 542 34.57 -24.53 10.14
N ASP A 543 33.91 -25.53 10.76
CA ASP A 543 34.05 -26.95 10.43
C ASP A 543 32.98 -27.47 9.43
N LEU A 544 32.04 -26.61 9.03
CA LEU A 544 30.98 -26.96 8.08
C LEU A 544 31.51 -26.85 6.65
N VAL A 545 32.23 -27.89 6.23
CA VAL A 545 32.61 -28.06 4.82
C VAL A 545 31.35 -28.35 4.01
N VAL A 546 30.81 -27.33 3.36
CA VAL A 546 29.85 -27.54 2.26
C VAL A 546 30.64 -28.25 1.15
N ASP A 547 30.42 -29.56 1.01
CA ASP A 547 31.07 -30.39 -0.01
C ASP A 547 30.49 -30.05 -1.39
N LEU A 548 30.89 -28.89 -1.92
CA LEU A 548 30.62 -28.47 -3.29
C LEU A 548 31.37 -29.42 -4.22
N LYS A 549 30.68 -29.96 -5.22
CA LYS A 549 31.32 -30.83 -6.21
C LYS A 549 32.46 -30.08 -6.90
N ASP A 550 33.63 -30.72 -6.90
CA ASP A 550 34.84 -30.21 -7.52
C ASP A 550 34.89 -30.64 -8.98
N TYR A 551 34.93 -29.66 -9.89
CA TYR A 551 34.98 -29.88 -11.33
C TYR A 551 36.36 -29.47 -11.86
N GLU A 552 37.35 -30.38 -11.75
CA GLU A 552 38.70 -30.17 -12.28
C GLU A 552 38.69 -29.77 -13.77
N ASP A 553 37.86 -30.43 -14.57
CA ASP A 553 37.64 -30.11 -15.99
C ASP A 553 36.33 -29.34 -16.19
N TRP A 554 36.20 -28.19 -15.54
CA TRP A 554 35.02 -27.32 -15.66
C TRP A 554 34.76 -26.87 -17.11
N GLN A 555 35.77 -26.87 -17.98
CA GLN A 555 35.65 -26.51 -19.39
C GLN A 555 34.83 -27.56 -20.15
N ALA A 556 35.13 -28.85 -19.97
CA ALA A 556 34.30 -29.93 -20.53
C ALA A 556 32.86 -29.89 -19.99
N VAL A 557 32.69 -29.45 -18.73
CA VAL A 557 31.37 -29.26 -18.13
C VAL A 557 30.62 -28.14 -18.84
N LEU A 558 31.23 -26.96 -19.06
CA LEU A 558 30.59 -25.89 -19.84
C LEU A 558 30.29 -26.35 -21.28
N ASP A 559 31.19 -27.08 -21.91
CA ASP A 559 31.00 -27.58 -23.28
C ASP A 559 29.84 -28.58 -23.40
N SER A 560 29.49 -29.27 -22.33
CA SER A 560 28.31 -30.15 -22.28
C SER A 560 26.97 -29.42 -22.08
N PHE A 561 26.96 -28.09 -21.93
CA PHE A 561 25.71 -27.34 -21.87
C PHE A 561 24.99 -27.39 -23.22
N GLU A 562 23.75 -27.89 -23.17
CA GLU A 562 22.85 -27.91 -24.31
C GLU A 562 21.91 -26.71 -24.26
N TYR A 563 21.75 -26.07 -25.41
CA TYR A 563 20.78 -25.01 -25.64
C TYR A 563 19.85 -25.55 -26.72
N GLY A 564 18.60 -25.85 -26.34
CA GLY A 564 17.61 -26.43 -27.24
C GLY A 564 17.31 -25.53 -28.44
N ALA A 565 16.62 -26.06 -29.44
CA ALA A 565 16.16 -25.25 -30.57
C ALA A 565 15.21 -24.14 -30.11
N ASP A 566 15.32 -22.95 -30.72
CA ASP A 566 14.33 -21.88 -30.56
C ASP A 566 12.97 -22.43 -31.02
N VAL A 567 12.05 -22.66 -30.08
CA VAL A 567 10.66 -22.96 -30.40
C VAL A 567 9.95 -21.63 -30.55
N GLU A 568 9.88 -21.14 -31.78
CA GLU A 568 9.01 -20.04 -32.14
C GLU A 568 7.61 -20.61 -32.47
N ILE A 569 6.60 -20.17 -31.72
CA ILE A 569 5.22 -20.35 -32.15
C ILE A 569 5.01 -19.38 -33.33
N SER A 570 5.38 -19.85 -34.52
CA SER A 570 5.32 -19.06 -35.77
C SER A 570 3.88 -18.72 -36.15
N ARG A 571 2.93 -19.56 -35.75
CA ARG A 571 1.50 -19.36 -35.93
C ARG A 571 0.73 -20.33 -35.04
N VAL A 572 -0.37 -19.86 -34.45
CA VAL A 572 -1.40 -20.73 -33.87
C VAL A 572 -2.57 -20.71 -34.84
N GLU A 573 -2.87 -21.85 -35.47
CA GLU A 573 -4.08 -22.04 -36.26
C GLU A 573 -4.97 -23.07 -35.54
N ILE A 574 -6.26 -22.76 -35.44
CA ILE A 574 -7.26 -23.70 -34.94
C ILE A 574 -7.65 -24.55 -36.16
N GLU A 575 -7.33 -25.85 -36.17
CA GLU A 575 -7.70 -26.74 -37.28
C GLU A 575 -9.19 -27.12 -37.27
N GLY A 576 -9.85 -27.03 -36.11
CA GLY A 576 -11.29 -27.26 -35.93
C GLY A 576 -11.68 -27.17 -34.45
N VAL A 577 -12.97 -27.00 -34.18
CA VAL A 577 -13.51 -27.00 -32.81
C VAL A 577 -14.37 -28.25 -32.65
N GLU A 578 -13.99 -29.17 -31.77
CA GLU A 578 -14.85 -30.29 -31.36
C GLU A 578 -15.85 -29.79 -30.31
N GLY A 579 -17.12 -29.65 -30.70
CA GLY A 579 -18.21 -29.42 -29.78
C GLY A 579 -18.65 -30.74 -29.14
N LYS A 580 -18.57 -30.82 -27.81
CA LYS A 580 -19.10 -31.94 -27.03
C LYS A 580 -20.33 -31.49 -26.25
N ASP A 581 -21.48 -32.07 -26.57
CA ASP A 581 -22.74 -31.81 -25.86
C ASP A 581 -22.69 -32.49 -24.50
N LEU A 582 -22.81 -31.71 -23.42
CA LEU A 582 -22.69 -32.19 -22.04
C LEU A 582 -23.90 -33.03 -21.57
N PHE A 583 -24.96 -33.14 -22.38
CA PHE A 583 -26.23 -33.75 -21.96
C PHE A 583 -26.69 -34.98 -22.77
N LYS A 584 -25.97 -35.41 -23.83
CA LYS A 584 -26.26 -36.67 -24.54
C LYS A 584 -24.98 -37.41 -24.95
N SER A 585 -25.00 -38.73 -24.73
CA SER A 585 -23.91 -39.67 -25.03
C SER A 585 -23.60 -39.79 -26.53
N ASP A 586 -22.31 -39.62 -26.86
CA ASP A 586 -21.58 -40.05 -28.07
C ASP A 586 -21.89 -39.40 -29.44
N PHE A 587 -22.11 -38.09 -29.50
CA PHE A 587 -21.96 -37.35 -30.77
C PHE A 587 -21.06 -36.12 -30.62
N THR A 588 -19.91 -36.13 -31.28
CA THR A 588 -19.04 -34.96 -31.50
C THR A 588 -19.45 -34.27 -32.80
N GLN A 589 -19.68 -32.96 -32.74
CA GLN A 589 -19.84 -32.13 -33.94
C GLN A 589 -18.54 -31.35 -34.19
N ILE A 590 -17.99 -31.51 -35.39
CA ILE A 590 -16.81 -30.77 -35.85
C ILE A 590 -17.31 -29.46 -36.47
N ILE A 591 -16.88 -28.33 -35.92
CA ILE A 591 -17.20 -26.98 -36.43
C ILE A 591 -15.95 -26.44 -37.14
N ASP A 592 -16.13 -25.89 -38.34
CA ASP A 592 -15.06 -25.25 -39.12
C ASP A 592 -14.44 -24.06 -38.37
N PRO A 593 -13.11 -23.87 -38.45
CA PRO A 593 -12.43 -22.82 -37.71
C PRO A 593 -12.79 -21.41 -38.21
N PRO A 594 -12.86 -20.40 -37.32
CA PRO A 594 -13.25 -19.05 -37.69
C PRO A 594 -12.24 -18.43 -38.67
N GLN A 595 -12.72 -17.95 -39.82
CA GLN A 595 -11.87 -17.28 -40.81
C GLN A 595 -11.48 -15.89 -40.31
N HIS A 596 -10.18 -15.73 -40.06
CA HIS A 596 -9.43 -14.48 -39.84
C HIS A 596 -9.40 -13.89 -38.42
N ALA A 597 -8.36 -14.26 -37.67
CA ALA A 597 -7.71 -13.36 -36.71
C ALA A 597 -6.23 -13.20 -37.11
N ARG A 598 -5.86 -12.04 -37.68
CA ARG A 598 -4.44 -11.64 -37.75
C ARG A 598 -4.17 -10.70 -36.57
N PRO A 599 -3.26 -11.03 -35.65
CA PRO A 599 -2.80 -10.04 -34.68
C PRO A 599 -1.90 -9.03 -35.41
N LYS A 600 -2.12 -7.73 -35.18
CA LYS A 600 -1.14 -6.69 -35.53
C LYS A 600 -0.04 -6.71 -34.46
N SER A 601 1.12 -7.28 -34.76
CA SER A 601 2.33 -7.05 -33.96
C SER A 601 2.83 -5.62 -34.20
N ALA A 602 2.95 -4.83 -33.13
CA ALA A 602 3.77 -3.63 -33.13
C ALA A 602 5.22 -4.07 -32.87
N GLU A 603 6.02 -4.16 -33.92
CA GLU A 603 7.47 -4.40 -33.79
C GLU A 603 8.16 -3.09 -33.39
N ASN A 604 8.45 -2.93 -32.10
CA ASN A 604 9.57 -2.10 -31.66
C ASN A 604 10.83 -2.96 -31.75
N THR A 605 11.47 -3.00 -32.92
CA THR A 605 12.71 -3.76 -33.12
C THR A 605 13.87 -2.94 -32.55
N LEU A 606 14.40 -3.36 -31.39
CA LEU A 606 15.60 -2.78 -30.78
C LEU A 606 16.75 -2.73 -31.81
N SER A 607 17.53 -1.66 -31.77
CA SER A 607 18.73 -1.52 -32.61
C SER A 607 19.78 -2.57 -32.24
N LYS A 608 20.71 -2.84 -33.17
CA LYS A 608 21.77 -3.83 -32.94
C LYS A 608 22.66 -3.42 -31.77
N GLU A 609 22.97 -2.13 -31.64
CA GLU A 609 23.77 -1.60 -30.53
C GLU A 609 23.07 -1.83 -29.18
N GLU A 610 21.76 -1.58 -29.09
CA GLU A 610 20.98 -1.83 -27.88
C GLU A 610 20.91 -3.32 -27.53
N LEU A 611 20.79 -4.21 -28.51
CA LEU A 611 20.81 -5.66 -28.29
C LEU A 611 22.16 -6.14 -27.72
N VAL A 612 23.27 -5.54 -28.16
CA VAL A 612 24.59 -5.84 -27.61
C VAL A 612 24.70 -5.43 -26.16
N ASP A 613 24.19 -4.24 -25.80
CA ASP A 613 24.23 -3.76 -24.42
C ASP A 613 23.30 -4.54 -23.50
N VAL A 614 22.12 -4.91 -23.99
CA VAL A 614 21.20 -5.80 -23.27
C VAL A 614 21.87 -7.14 -22.98
N LEU A 615 22.51 -7.77 -23.97
CA LEU A 615 23.18 -9.06 -23.78
C LEU A 615 24.33 -8.96 -22.77
N LYS A 616 25.18 -7.92 -22.85
CA LYS A 616 26.30 -7.73 -21.92
C LYS A 616 25.83 -7.50 -20.48
N ASN A 617 24.83 -6.64 -20.29
CA ASN A 617 24.27 -6.38 -18.96
C ASN A 617 23.64 -7.65 -18.38
N LEU A 618 22.89 -8.39 -19.20
CA LEU A 618 22.28 -9.65 -18.80
C LEU A 618 23.31 -10.70 -18.38
N VAL A 619 24.38 -10.90 -19.14
CA VAL A 619 25.43 -11.87 -18.78
C VAL A 619 26.16 -11.43 -17.50
N ARG A 620 26.36 -10.12 -17.29
CA ARG A 620 26.93 -9.58 -16.05
C ARG A 620 26.03 -9.81 -14.85
N ASP A 621 24.73 -9.62 -14.99
CA ASP A 621 23.76 -9.82 -13.91
C ASP A 621 23.67 -11.31 -13.54
N ILE A 622 23.70 -12.21 -14.54
CA ILE A 622 23.80 -13.66 -14.33
C ILE A 622 25.10 -14.02 -13.59
N ALA A 623 26.24 -13.46 -14.02
CA ALA A 623 27.53 -13.68 -13.39
C ALA A 623 27.50 -13.28 -11.90
N SER A 624 26.92 -12.12 -11.60
CA SER A 624 26.80 -11.60 -10.23
C SER A 624 25.89 -12.48 -9.37
N ALA A 625 24.76 -12.94 -9.91
CA ALA A 625 23.83 -13.81 -9.20
C ALA A 625 24.44 -15.19 -8.88
N LEU A 626 25.11 -15.80 -9.85
CA LEU A 626 25.76 -17.11 -9.69
C LEU A 626 26.94 -17.07 -8.70
N LEU A 627 27.71 -15.98 -8.66
CA LEU A 627 28.75 -15.78 -7.65
C LEU A 627 28.15 -15.65 -6.24
N ALA A 628 27.05 -14.89 -6.12
CA ALA A 628 26.36 -14.72 -4.84
C ALA A 628 25.75 -16.04 -4.34
N ASP A 629 25.17 -16.84 -5.25
CA ASP A 629 24.59 -18.16 -4.94
C ASP A 629 25.62 -19.14 -4.36
N GLU A 630 26.90 -19.03 -4.75
CA GLU A 630 28.01 -19.85 -4.22
C GLU A 630 28.87 -19.12 -3.16
N GLY A 631 28.41 -17.95 -2.67
CA GLY A 631 29.09 -17.21 -1.59
C GLY A 631 30.43 -16.56 -2.00
N ILE A 632 30.67 -16.38 -3.30
CA ILE A 632 31.92 -15.83 -3.84
C ILE A 632 31.82 -14.31 -3.95
N GLY A 633 32.85 -13.61 -3.47
CA GLY A 633 32.88 -12.14 -3.46
C GLY A 633 32.89 -11.51 -4.86
N SER A 634 32.32 -10.31 -4.98
CA SER A 634 32.15 -9.56 -6.24
C SER A 634 33.46 -9.15 -6.94
N HIS A 635 34.61 -9.33 -6.30
CA HIS A 635 35.92 -9.09 -6.91
C HIS A 635 36.25 -10.11 -8.03
N GLU A 636 35.62 -11.29 -8.03
CA GLU A 636 35.77 -12.30 -9.09
C GLU A 636 34.85 -12.06 -10.29
N LEU A 637 33.92 -11.08 -10.20
CA LEU A 637 32.93 -10.78 -11.23
C LEU A 637 33.55 -10.53 -12.60
N GLY A 638 34.67 -9.81 -12.67
CA GLY A 638 35.31 -9.49 -13.95
C GLY A 638 35.83 -10.73 -14.68
N TYR A 639 36.38 -11.70 -13.95
CA TYR A 639 36.89 -12.95 -14.54
C TYR A 639 35.73 -13.87 -14.94
N PHE A 640 34.78 -14.08 -14.03
CA PHE A 640 33.65 -14.98 -14.29
C PHE A 640 32.74 -14.47 -15.41
N TYR A 641 32.53 -13.15 -15.49
CA TYR A 641 31.87 -12.51 -16.62
C TYR A 641 32.58 -12.82 -17.95
N GLY A 642 33.92 -12.78 -17.97
CA GLY A 642 34.71 -13.15 -19.14
C GLY A 642 34.48 -14.60 -19.58
N VAL A 643 34.52 -15.54 -18.63
CA VAL A 643 34.25 -16.97 -18.89
C VAL A 643 32.84 -17.17 -19.46
N LEU A 644 31.83 -16.52 -18.88
CA LEU A 644 30.45 -16.61 -19.38
C LEU A 644 30.29 -15.98 -20.77
N MET A 645 30.97 -14.85 -21.04
CA MET A 645 30.93 -14.21 -22.35
C MET A 645 31.61 -15.06 -23.43
N ASP A 646 32.71 -15.75 -23.11
CA ASP A 646 33.37 -16.68 -24.01
C ASP A 646 32.50 -17.92 -24.27
N HIS A 647 31.81 -18.41 -23.25
CA HIS A 647 30.84 -19.51 -23.38
C HIS A 647 29.64 -19.12 -24.25
N VAL A 648 29.02 -17.96 -24.00
CA VAL A 648 27.94 -17.40 -24.82
C VAL A 648 28.41 -17.19 -26.26
N ARG A 649 29.65 -16.70 -26.45
CA ARG A 649 30.25 -16.57 -27.77
C ARG A 649 30.35 -17.92 -28.49
N ALA A 650 30.86 -18.95 -27.83
CA ALA A 650 31.07 -20.26 -28.42
C ALA A 650 29.75 -20.99 -28.74
N LYS A 651 28.78 -20.96 -27.81
CA LYS A 651 27.56 -21.76 -27.90
C LYS A 651 26.35 -21.04 -28.50
N LEU A 652 26.24 -19.72 -28.33
CA LEU A 652 25.03 -18.96 -28.68
C LEU A 652 25.27 -17.89 -29.77
N LEU A 653 26.52 -17.48 -30.00
CA LEU A 653 26.88 -16.51 -31.05
C LEU A 653 27.72 -17.12 -32.19
N SER A 654 27.78 -18.45 -32.30
CA SER A 654 28.52 -19.16 -33.35
C SER A 654 29.98 -18.71 -33.50
N GLY A 655 30.63 -18.34 -32.39
CA GLY A 655 32.02 -17.88 -32.35
C GLY A 655 32.23 -16.38 -32.62
N ALA A 656 31.18 -15.62 -32.95
CA ALA A 656 31.25 -14.17 -33.15
C ALA A 656 31.30 -13.41 -31.82
N THR A 657 31.98 -12.26 -31.77
CA THR A 657 31.90 -11.39 -30.60
C THR A 657 30.55 -10.68 -30.58
N ALA A 658 30.08 -10.24 -29.41
CA ALA A 658 28.78 -9.56 -29.30
C ALA A 658 28.64 -8.38 -30.30
N GLY A 659 29.73 -7.63 -30.55
CA GLY A 659 29.71 -6.53 -31.53
C GLY A 659 29.61 -6.97 -33.00
N SER A 660 30.14 -8.15 -33.36
CA SER A 660 30.12 -8.66 -34.74
C SER A 660 29.00 -9.67 -35.03
N ALA A 661 28.29 -10.16 -34.01
CA ALA A 661 27.15 -11.07 -34.15
C ALA A 661 25.98 -10.41 -34.91
N SER A 662 25.13 -11.21 -35.56
CA SER A 662 23.88 -10.73 -36.17
C SER A 662 22.83 -10.43 -35.10
N SER A 663 21.86 -9.56 -35.40
CA SER A 663 20.75 -9.27 -34.48
C SER A 663 19.97 -10.52 -34.08
N GLU A 664 19.84 -11.48 -35.00
CA GLU A 664 19.23 -12.79 -34.75
C GLU A 664 19.99 -13.60 -33.69
N LEU A 665 21.32 -13.69 -33.80
CA LEU A 665 22.16 -14.39 -32.81
C LEU A 665 22.14 -13.70 -31.44
N LEU A 666 22.08 -12.36 -31.42
CA LEU A 666 21.96 -11.61 -30.16
C LEU A 666 20.62 -11.87 -29.46
N ILE A 667 19.52 -11.86 -30.21
CA ILE A 667 18.18 -12.15 -29.69
C ILE A 667 18.11 -13.61 -29.21
N HIS A 668 18.67 -14.55 -29.97
CA HIS A 668 18.80 -15.95 -29.60
C HIS A 668 19.51 -16.11 -28.25
N ALA A 669 20.68 -15.48 -28.09
CA ALA A 669 21.44 -15.53 -26.84
C ALA A 669 20.66 -14.92 -25.64
N ILE A 670 19.95 -13.82 -25.83
CA ILE A 670 19.13 -13.17 -24.80
C ILE A 670 17.94 -14.06 -24.37
N ARG A 671 17.33 -14.78 -25.32
CA ARG A 671 16.21 -15.69 -25.05
C ARG A 671 16.64 -16.89 -24.20
N HIS A 672 17.84 -17.42 -24.43
CA HIS A 672 18.40 -18.56 -23.70
C HIS A 672 18.97 -18.23 -22.30
N ARG A 673 18.77 -17.02 -21.77
CA ARG A 673 19.25 -16.60 -20.44
C ARG A 673 18.84 -17.56 -19.30
N HIS A 674 17.60 -18.04 -19.33
CA HIS A 674 17.06 -18.91 -18.28
C HIS A 674 17.66 -20.32 -18.37
N THR A 675 17.91 -20.82 -19.58
CA THR A 675 18.62 -22.08 -19.82
C THR A 675 20.06 -21.99 -19.35
N LEU A 676 20.75 -20.87 -19.62
CA LEU A 676 22.11 -20.62 -19.13
C LEU A 676 22.14 -20.67 -17.58
N ILE A 677 21.25 -19.95 -16.90
CA ILE A 677 21.17 -19.97 -15.43
C ILE A 677 20.85 -21.37 -14.92
N GLY A 678 19.88 -22.06 -15.52
CA GLY A 678 19.47 -23.40 -15.13
C GLY A 678 20.61 -24.43 -15.20
N ASN A 679 21.42 -24.37 -16.26
CA ASN A 679 22.56 -25.25 -16.45
C ASN A 679 23.63 -25.11 -15.35
N PHE A 680 23.86 -23.89 -14.86
CA PHE A 680 24.73 -23.65 -13.69
C PHE A 680 24.09 -24.10 -12.38
N LYS A 681 22.81 -23.79 -12.15
CA LYS A 681 22.11 -24.16 -10.91
C LYS A 681 21.96 -25.66 -10.72
N GLN A 682 21.90 -26.44 -11.80
CA GLN A 682 21.89 -27.90 -11.74
C GLN A 682 23.24 -28.53 -11.39
N ARG A 683 24.34 -27.75 -11.40
CA ARG A 683 25.72 -28.21 -11.18
C ARG A 683 26.37 -27.42 -10.05
N GLN A 684 25.90 -27.65 -8.83
CA GLN A 684 26.40 -26.99 -7.61
C GLN A 684 27.92 -27.16 -7.46
N GLY A 685 28.65 -26.06 -7.26
CA GLY A 685 30.10 -26.04 -7.09
C GLY A 685 30.88 -25.77 -8.37
N LEU A 686 30.19 -25.65 -9.52
CA LEU A 686 30.81 -25.34 -10.80
C LEU A 686 31.39 -23.92 -10.82
N VAL A 687 30.71 -22.92 -10.22
CA VAL A 687 31.22 -21.54 -10.20
C VAL A 687 32.48 -21.47 -9.35
N ASN A 688 32.46 -22.08 -8.17
CA ASN A 688 33.61 -22.22 -7.29
C ASN A 688 34.75 -22.97 -7.97
N SER A 689 34.48 -24.04 -8.73
CA SER A 689 35.50 -24.77 -9.50
C SER A 689 36.14 -23.89 -10.58
N ILE A 690 35.35 -23.10 -11.32
CA ILE A 690 35.86 -22.15 -12.33
C ILE A 690 36.80 -21.11 -11.68
N ILE A 691 36.44 -20.60 -10.50
CA ILE A 691 37.26 -19.63 -9.77
C ILE A 691 38.49 -20.30 -9.13
N LYS A 692 38.34 -21.49 -8.57
CA LYS A 692 39.39 -22.27 -7.90
C LYS A 692 40.50 -22.66 -8.88
N TYR A 693 40.15 -23.25 -10.03
CA TYR A 693 41.10 -23.70 -11.04
C TYR A 693 41.65 -22.58 -11.94
N ARG A 694 41.20 -21.33 -11.76
CA ARG A 694 41.84 -20.13 -12.36
C ARG A 694 43.34 -20.06 -12.05
N LYS A 695 43.76 -20.50 -10.86
CA LYS A 695 45.15 -20.35 -10.35
C LYS A 695 46.14 -21.33 -10.98
N GLU A 696 45.69 -22.46 -11.52
CA GLU A 696 46.59 -23.48 -12.09
C GLU A 696 47.00 -23.14 -13.54
N SER A 697 46.11 -22.52 -14.33
CA SER A 697 46.42 -22.08 -15.69
C SER A 697 47.39 -20.88 -15.75
N SER A 698 47.47 -20.06 -14.69
CA SER A 698 48.39 -18.93 -14.63
C SER A 698 49.83 -19.31 -14.27
N ASN A 699 50.06 -20.52 -13.73
CA ASN A 699 51.41 -21.05 -13.43
C ASN A 699 51.96 -21.99 -14.51
N ALA A 700 51.12 -22.49 -15.43
CA ALA A 700 51.57 -23.27 -16.59
C ALA A 700 52.09 -22.40 -17.76
N SER A 701 52.02 -21.08 -17.63
CA SER A 701 52.47 -20.10 -18.64
C SER A 701 53.67 -19.25 -18.19
N LYS A 702 54.46 -19.72 -17.21
CA LYS A 702 55.76 -19.15 -16.83
C LYS A 702 56.89 -20.15 -16.98
#